data_AF-A0A0Q9TH98-F1
#
_entry.id   AF-A0A0Q9TH98-F1
#
_cell.length_a   1.000
_cell.length_b   1.000
_cell.length_c   1.000
_cell.angle_alpha   90.00
_cell.angle_beta   90.00
_cell.angle_gamma   90.00
#
_symmetry.space_group_name_H-M   'P 1'
#
loop_
_entity.id
_entity.type
_entity.pdbx_description
1 polymer ?
#
loop_
_entity_poly.entity_id
_entity_poly.type
_entity_poly.pdbx_seq_one_letter_code
_entity_poly.pdbx_strand_id
1 'polypeptide(L)'
;MKFYTASKSRNQGRESWSVIFRHPARMDLATGKTGRRVRRGLGTSDEAEASLLVDQLNQVLSAPELWEVTAKPAAVGRFDSRIVEIFYDGMEVSEVDFANLREEVLPLPSEDDYRMVLLLGTTGAGKTTVVRQILGTDPDTERFPSTSTAKTTVADTELITTGDGTYRAVVTFVPRDEVIDYLTENVSEAALAALRGRSDDEIRRKLLDHVNQRFRFSYVLGRGVEQPDDLDLADDDDEEFDDIDPDDYGVADLAATNATVAQAVEAVKTVVDRHAKEISEALSDDDEDDERVLEELIEENLDSELRQSDEFHEIVDSIVDEIEKRFGTLDAGDLRRNRQGWPTTWSWESDDRAAFIKVVTRFSSNFSPLFGRLLTPLVNGIRVSGPFQPVWASEPVRLVLVDGEGLGHTPKSVATLSTHVATQLQHVDAVLLVDNAAQPMQAAPVAALKGIAVSGNASKLHVVFTHFDQVKGDNLPTFGDREQHVLASVENVLKAIGDELGPAAERVLRRRIDVARFFVGGIHEPLNSKKRTGARAIEQLEALLDLLAHPERAADTGPSRPVFNRMNLSLAVMEAAKTFHTKWRGLLGLDYNPDAPKEHWTRVKALSRRLAEGWSDEYDNLKPVADMRYQLQLQVYLMLQRPERWSGGEPSDDEKLATLDALSNAVTNRLVELTKRRLRDEVRAGWQEAYLQKGKGSTFDRAKIIANEVYDRGAPIPTVTASPDQNRFMRDVAGAVDEVVSEFGGALE
;
A
#
# COMPACT_ATOMS: atom_id res chain seq x y z
N MET A 1 16.68 -1.17 -38.07
CA MET A 1 17.00 -0.60 -36.74
C MET A 1 16.38 0.79 -36.70
N LYS A 2 15.53 1.08 -35.71
CA LYS A 2 14.87 2.39 -35.60
C LYS A 2 15.72 3.27 -34.70
N PHE A 3 16.18 4.40 -35.20
CA PHE A 3 16.88 5.41 -34.41
C PHE A 3 15.87 6.40 -33.86
N TYR A 4 15.98 6.70 -32.58
CA TYR A 4 15.17 7.72 -31.92
C TYR A 4 15.98 9.01 -31.79
N THR A 5 15.28 10.14 -31.69
CA THR A 5 15.90 11.44 -31.43
C THR A 5 15.35 12.02 -30.13
N ALA A 6 16.16 12.86 -29.51
CA ALA A 6 15.82 13.65 -28.35
C ALA A 6 15.45 15.07 -28.78
N SER A 7 14.44 15.63 -28.13
CA SER A 7 14.01 17.02 -28.27
C SER A 7 14.06 17.73 -26.92
N LYS A 8 14.34 19.03 -26.94
CA LYS A 8 14.25 19.89 -25.76
C LYS A 8 12.81 20.36 -25.56
N SER A 9 12.38 20.45 -24.32
CA SER A 9 11.07 20.93 -23.90
C SER A 9 11.21 21.85 -22.68
N ARG A 10 10.42 22.91 -22.62
CA ARG A 10 10.32 23.81 -21.46
C ARG A 10 8.90 24.37 -21.38
N ASN A 11 8.18 24.02 -20.31
CA ASN A 11 6.84 24.52 -20.05
C ASN A 11 6.89 25.92 -19.40
N GLN A 12 5.80 26.69 -19.56
CA GLN A 12 5.69 28.03 -18.97
C GLN A 12 5.82 27.94 -17.44
N GLY A 13 6.74 28.74 -16.88
CA GLY A 13 7.00 28.80 -15.43
C GLY A 13 8.07 27.84 -14.91
N ARG A 14 8.73 27.03 -15.75
CA ARG A 14 9.93 26.28 -15.34
C ARG A 14 11.22 27.08 -15.53
N GLU A 15 12.06 27.09 -14.51
CA GLU A 15 13.42 27.64 -14.62
C GLU A 15 14.32 26.73 -15.47
N SER A 16 14.23 25.40 -15.34
CA SER A 16 15.10 24.44 -16.04
C SER A 16 14.48 23.76 -17.27
N TRP A 17 15.30 23.50 -18.28
CA TRP A 17 14.96 22.72 -19.48
C TRP A 17 14.78 21.22 -19.18
N SER A 18 14.01 20.54 -20.03
CA SER A 18 13.81 19.10 -20.03
C SER A 18 14.11 18.50 -21.40
N VAL A 19 14.37 17.21 -21.43
CA VAL A 19 14.55 16.43 -22.66
C VAL A 19 13.48 15.35 -22.76
N ILE A 20 12.98 15.12 -23.96
CA ILE A 20 12.02 14.08 -24.30
C ILE A 20 12.63 13.21 -25.39
N PHE A 21 12.60 11.89 -25.22
CA PHE A 21 13.04 10.93 -26.23
C PHE A 21 12.35 9.59 -26.03
N ARG A 22 12.53 8.67 -26.98
CA ARG A 22 12.14 7.26 -26.83
C ARG A 22 13.39 6.40 -26.64
N HIS A 23 13.40 5.61 -25.58
CA HIS A 23 14.57 4.83 -25.20
C HIS A 23 14.66 3.52 -26.03
N PRO A 24 15.74 3.32 -26.81
CA PRO A 24 15.80 2.24 -27.81
C PRO A 24 15.87 0.83 -27.24
N ALA A 25 16.28 0.67 -25.98
CA ALA A 25 16.38 -0.62 -25.30
C ALA A 25 15.38 -0.82 -24.14
N ARG A 26 14.56 0.19 -23.80
CA ARG A 26 13.54 0.04 -22.75
C ARG A 26 12.22 -0.34 -23.41
N MET A 27 11.63 -1.42 -22.92
CA MET A 27 10.30 -1.85 -23.35
C MET A 27 9.27 -0.82 -22.92
N ASP A 28 8.51 -0.33 -23.90
CA ASP A 28 7.31 0.43 -23.67
C ASP A 28 6.18 -0.56 -23.42
N LEU A 29 5.81 -0.73 -22.16
CA LEU A 29 4.75 -1.67 -21.79
C LEU A 29 3.38 -1.25 -22.35
N ALA A 30 3.18 0.02 -22.70
CA ALA A 30 1.94 0.42 -23.37
C ALA A 30 1.89 -0.07 -24.81
N THR A 31 3.02 -0.36 -25.48
CA THR A 31 3.04 -0.78 -26.90
C THR A 31 3.62 -2.17 -27.15
N GLY A 32 4.26 -2.78 -26.16
CA GLY A 32 4.95 -4.07 -26.28
C GLY A 32 6.20 -4.03 -27.16
N LYS A 33 6.70 -2.83 -27.47
CA LYS A 33 7.87 -2.62 -28.32
C LYS A 33 8.92 -1.82 -27.58
N THR A 34 10.18 -1.88 -28.04
CA THR A 34 11.21 -0.98 -27.52
C THR A 34 10.95 0.45 -27.97
N GLY A 35 11.31 1.41 -27.12
CA GLY A 35 11.02 2.83 -27.34
C GLY A 35 10.17 3.47 -26.26
N ARG A 36 10.34 3.06 -24.99
CA ARG A 36 9.65 3.70 -23.84
C ARG A 36 9.90 5.20 -23.88
N ARG A 37 8.84 5.99 -23.86
CA ARG A 37 8.94 7.45 -23.80
C ARG A 37 9.59 7.84 -22.46
N VAL A 38 10.63 8.65 -22.53
CA VAL A 38 11.36 9.18 -21.38
C VAL A 38 11.34 10.69 -21.45
N ARG A 39 10.86 11.33 -20.39
CA ARG A 39 10.99 12.77 -20.15
C ARG A 39 11.76 12.99 -18.87
N ARG A 40 12.84 13.78 -18.92
CA ARG A 40 13.72 14.08 -17.79
C ARG A 40 14.18 15.53 -17.79
N GLY A 41 14.39 16.11 -16.62
CA GLY A 41 14.98 17.44 -16.47
C GLY A 41 16.47 17.42 -16.86
N LEU A 42 16.95 18.48 -17.49
CA LEU A 42 18.36 18.67 -17.85
C LEU A 42 19.16 19.38 -16.74
N GLY A 43 18.48 19.86 -15.69
CA GLY A 43 19.12 20.52 -14.55
C GLY A 43 19.76 21.88 -14.87
N THR A 44 19.41 22.49 -16.00
CA THR A 44 19.94 23.80 -16.43
C THR A 44 18.83 24.70 -16.97
N SER A 45 18.90 26.00 -16.68
CA SER A 45 18.06 27.05 -17.26
C SER A 45 18.63 27.63 -18.55
N ASP A 46 19.91 27.37 -18.84
CA ASP A 46 20.61 27.87 -20.02
C ASP A 46 20.22 27.05 -21.25
N GLU A 47 19.67 27.72 -22.26
CA GLU A 47 19.28 27.09 -23.51
C GLU A 47 20.46 26.53 -24.29
N ALA A 48 21.63 27.18 -24.25
CA ALA A 48 22.82 26.73 -24.97
C ALA A 48 23.36 25.43 -24.35
N GLU A 49 23.42 25.37 -23.02
CA GLU A 49 23.80 24.17 -22.29
C GLU A 49 22.78 23.04 -22.53
N ALA A 50 21.48 23.33 -22.47
CA ALA A 50 20.44 22.35 -22.74
C ALA A 50 20.55 21.77 -24.17
N SER A 51 20.81 22.61 -25.17
CA SER A 51 21.04 22.17 -26.54
C SER A 51 22.25 21.25 -26.65
N LEU A 52 23.36 21.57 -25.99
CA LEU A 52 24.56 20.73 -25.98
C LEU A 52 24.31 19.35 -25.34
N LEU A 53 23.53 19.29 -24.26
CA LEU A 53 23.12 18.04 -23.62
C LEU A 53 22.23 17.19 -24.54
N VAL A 54 21.26 17.82 -25.22
CA VAL A 54 20.40 17.12 -26.18
C VAL A 54 21.21 16.57 -27.37
N ASP A 55 22.20 17.31 -27.85
CA ASP A 55 23.09 16.84 -28.92
C ASP A 55 23.92 15.63 -28.48
N GLN A 56 24.43 15.64 -27.24
CA GLN A 56 25.10 14.46 -26.67
C GLN A 56 24.16 13.26 -26.54
N LEU A 57 22.92 13.46 -26.08
CA LEU A 57 21.95 12.37 -26.00
C LEU A 57 21.59 11.83 -27.39
N ASN A 58 21.46 12.68 -28.41
CA ASN A 58 21.26 12.25 -29.79
C ASN A 58 22.43 11.41 -30.31
N GLN A 59 23.67 11.71 -29.90
CA GLN A 59 24.82 10.85 -30.21
C GLN A 59 24.66 9.46 -29.58
N VAL A 60 24.27 9.37 -28.30
CA VAL A 60 24.00 8.09 -27.63
C VAL A 60 22.87 7.32 -28.32
N LEU A 61 21.76 8.00 -28.64
CA LEU A 61 20.61 7.42 -29.33
C LEU A 61 20.93 6.94 -30.75
N SER A 62 22.00 7.45 -31.36
CA SER A 62 22.48 7.04 -32.69
C SER A 62 23.51 5.90 -32.67
N ALA A 63 23.98 5.48 -31.50
CA ALA A 63 25.06 4.52 -31.32
C ALA A 63 24.58 3.23 -30.62
N PRO A 64 24.17 2.18 -31.36
CA PRO A 64 23.63 0.94 -30.80
C PRO A 64 24.53 0.22 -29.79
N GLU A 65 25.84 0.34 -29.94
CA GLU A 65 26.82 -0.22 -29.03
C GLU A 65 26.75 0.38 -27.61
N LEU A 66 26.08 1.51 -27.44
CA LEU A 66 25.84 2.15 -26.14
C LEU A 66 24.50 1.76 -25.52
N TRP A 67 23.63 1.02 -26.21
CA TRP A 67 22.27 0.74 -25.73
C TRP A 67 22.17 -0.37 -24.69
N GLU A 68 23.28 -1.02 -24.33
CA GLU A 68 23.36 -2.06 -23.31
C GLU A 68 23.93 -1.49 -22.01
N VAL A 69 23.44 -1.95 -20.85
CA VAL A 69 23.91 -1.46 -19.54
C VAL A 69 25.43 -1.65 -19.36
N THR A 70 25.97 -2.73 -19.91
CA THR A 70 27.40 -3.04 -19.90
C THR A 70 28.26 -1.98 -20.61
N ALA A 71 27.67 -1.14 -21.45
CA ALA A 71 28.32 -0.02 -22.13
C ALA A 71 28.37 1.27 -21.30
N LYS A 72 27.67 1.34 -20.16
CA LYS A 72 27.64 2.50 -19.26
C LYS A 72 29.05 3.02 -18.89
N PRO A 73 30.05 2.19 -18.52
CA PRO A 73 31.39 2.66 -18.24
C PRO A 73 32.07 3.36 -19.42
N ALA A 74 31.78 2.92 -20.66
CA ALA A 74 32.31 3.56 -21.87
C ALA A 74 31.65 4.91 -22.16
N ALA A 75 30.37 5.07 -21.78
CA ALA A 75 29.64 6.32 -21.92
C ALA A 75 30.07 7.38 -20.87
N VAL A 76 30.37 6.98 -19.63
CA VAL A 76 30.83 7.89 -18.55
C VAL A 76 32.08 8.68 -18.96
N GLY A 77 32.99 8.08 -19.74
CA GLY A 77 34.19 8.77 -20.21
C GLY A 77 33.99 9.67 -21.44
N ARG A 78 32.79 9.70 -22.04
CA ARG A 78 32.52 10.34 -23.34
C ARG A 78 31.44 11.42 -23.31
N PHE A 79 30.46 11.29 -22.41
CA PHE A 79 29.31 12.19 -22.34
C PHE A 79 29.20 12.81 -20.94
N ASP A 80 28.44 13.91 -20.84
CA ASP A 80 28.08 14.53 -19.57
C ASP A 80 27.37 13.50 -18.68
N SER A 81 27.74 13.49 -17.40
CA SER A 81 27.15 12.59 -16.40
C SER A 81 25.63 12.60 -16.41
N ARG A 82 25.00 13.76 -16.64
CA ARG A 82 23.54 13.90 -16.72
C ARG A 82 22.96 13.10 -17.88
N ILE A 83 23.61 13.10 -19.04
CA ILE A 83 23.14 12.36 -20.22
C ILE A 83 23.31 10.86 -20.05
N VAL A 84 24.46 10.44 -19.52
CA VAL A 84 24.69 9.02 -19.20
C VAL A 84 23.62 8.54 -18.22
N GLU A 85 23.32 9.31 -17.19
CA GLU A 85 22.29 8.95 -16.23
C GLU A 85 20.89 8.93 -16.84
N ILE A 86 20.49 9.98 -17.57
CA ILE A 86 19.19 10.04 -18.23
C ILE A 86 18.98 8.85 -19.17
N PHE A 87 20.02 8.42 -19.89
CA PHE A 87 19.92 7.29 -20.80
C PHE A 87 19.86 5.95 -20.06
N TYR A 88 20.83 5.65 -19.20
CA TYR A 88 20.89 4.33 -18.54
C TYR A 88 19.89 4.15 -17.37
N ASP A 89 19.15 5.19 -17.01
CA ASP A 89 18.11 5.14 -15.98
C ASP A 89 16.93 4.21 -16.34
N GLY A 90 16.54 3.37 -15.38
CA GLY A 90 15.47 2.40 -15.54
C GLY A 90 15.75 1.31 -16.58
N MET A 91 17.01 1.15 -17.00
CA MET A 91 17.47 -0.04 -17.74
C MET A 91 17.76 -1.22 -16.80
N GLU A 92 18.16 -0.92 -15.56
CA GLU A 92 18.18 -1.88 -14.47
C GLU A 92 16.97 -1.62 -13.58
N VAL A 93 16.29 -2.69 -13.15
CA VAL A 93 15.23 -2.59 -12.16
C VAL A 93 15.91 -2.47 -10.80
N SER A 94 16.15 -1.24 -10.34
CA SER A 94 16.51 -1.00 -8.94
C SER A 94 15.24 -0.75 -8.13
N GLU A 95 14.84 -1.70 -7.29
CA GLU A 95 13.82 -1.47 -6.28
C GLU A 95 14.40 -0.47 -5.26
N VAL A 96 13.74 0.67 -5.06
CA VAL A 96 14.19 1.67 -4.09
C VAL A 96 13.72 1.21 -2.72
N ASP A 97 14.66 0.90 -1.83
CA ASP A 97 14.35 0.57 -0.44
C ASP A 97 14.10 1.87 0.35
N PHE A 98 12.84 2.30 0.38
CA PHE A 98 12.43 3.50 1.11
C PHE A 98 12.61 3.38 2.62
N ALA A 99 12.47 2.17 3.17
CA ALA A 99 12.70 1.94 4.60
C ALA A 99 14.18 2.19 4.92
N ASN A 100 15.09 1.66 4.11
CA ASN A 100 16.52 1.93 4.24
C ASN A 100 16.88 3.41 4.02
N LEU A 101 16.22 4.12 3.10
CA LEU A 101 16.41 5.57 2.94
C LEU A 101 16.03 6.36 4.21
N ARG A 102 14.97 5.95 4.93
CA ARG A 102 14.64 6.54 6.23
C ARG A 102 15.65 6.14 7.29
N GLU A 103 16.08 4.89 7.28
CA GLU A 103 17.07 4.34 8.21
C GLU A 103 18.42 5.08 8.15
N GLU A 104 18.89 5.42 6.94
CA GLU A 104 20.14 6.17 6.75
C GLU A 104 20.10 7.60 7.34
N VAL A 105 18.91 8.20 7.47
CA VAL A 105 18.74 9.60 7.89
C VAL A 105 18.29 9.71 9.35
N LEU A 106 17.30 8.90 9.75
CA LEU A 106 16.77 8.86 11.10
C LEU A 106 16.59 7.38 11.50
N PRO A 107 17.63 6.69 12.00
CA PRO A 107 17.58 5.28 12.34
C PRO A 107 16.46 4.92 13.33
N LEU A 108 15.91 3.72 13.21
CA LEU A 108 15.02 3.21 14.27
C LEU A 108 15.84 2.95 15.54
N PRO A 109 15.28 3.20 16.73
CA PRO A 109 15.93 2.86 17.98
C PRO A 109 16.05 1.33 18.13
N SER A 110 17.01 0.90 18.96
CA SER A 110 17.23 -0.53 19.26
C SER A 110 16.03 -1.16 19.98
N GLU A 111 15.74 -2.43 19.64
CA GLU A 111 14.72 -3.28 20.26
C GLU A 111 14.95 -3.53 21.76
N ASP A 112 16.16 -3.32 22.27
CA ASP A 112 16.46 -3.45 23.70
C ASP A 112 15.87 -2.30 24.52
N ASP A 113 15.72 -1.11 23.91
CA ASP A 113 15.30 0.13 24.58
C ASP A 113 13.88 0.60 24.18
N TYR A 114 13.40 0.20 23.00
CA TYR A 114 12.12 0.61 22.44
C TYR A 114 11.30 -0.60 21.98
N ARG A 115 9.97 -0.44 21.99
CA ARG A 115 9.04 -1.45 21.48
C ARG A 115 8.37 -0.99 20.19
N MET A 116 8.45 -1.81 19.16
CA MET A 116 7.78 -1.59 17.88
C MET A 116 6.34 -2.12 17.94
N VAL A 117 5.37 -1.24 17.72
CA VAL A 117 3.93 -1.52 17.82
C VAL A 117 3.26 -1.28 16.47
N LEU A 118 2.79 -2.34 15.81
CA LEU A 118 2.01 -2.23 14.56
C LEU A 118 0.54 -1.94 14.87
N LEU A 119 0.00 -0.87 14.29
CA LEU A 119 -1.43 -0.58 14.37
C LEU A 119 -2.21 -1.23 13.24
N LEU A 120 -3.24 -2.00 13.59
CA LEU A 120 -4.17 -2.63 12.66
C LEU A 120 -5.60 -2.20 12.98
N GLY A 121 -6.48 -2.20 11.99
CA GLY A 121 -7.88 -1.79 12.15
C GLY A 121 -8.46 -1.23 10.87
N THR A 122 -9.79 -1.25 10.73
CA THR A 122 -10.48 -0.69 9.57
C THR A 122 -10.36 0.83 9.52
N THR A 123 -10.64 1.45 8.38
CA THR A 123 -10.83 2.91 8.32
C THR A 123 -12.03 3.28 9.18
N GLY A 124 -11.93 4.39 9.91
CA GLY A 124 -12.97 4.79 10.86
C GLY A 124 -13.00 4.02 12.18
N ALA A 125 -12.19 2.95 12.36
CA ALA A 125 -12.09 2.28 13.66
C ALA A 125 -11.41 3.13 14.75
N GLY A 126 -10.87 4.31 14.43
CA GLY A 126 -10.21 5.19 15.39
C GLY A 126 -8.72 4.91 15.62
N LYS A 127 -8.03 4.21 14.69
CA LYS A 127 -6.57 3.97 14.76
C LYS A 127 -5.78 5.25 15.02
N THR A 128 -5.91 6.21 14.11
CA THR A 128 -5.19 7.48 14.20
C THR A 128 -5.61 8.28 15.44
N THR A 129 -6.85 8.15 15.90
CA THR A 129 -7.34 8.76 17.14
C THR A 129 -6.64 8.18 18.37
N VAL A 130 -6.44 6.85 18.43
CA VAL A 130 -5.64 6.21 19.49
C VAL A 130 -4.20 6.69 19.44
N VAL A 131 -3.60 6.78 18.25
CA VAL A 131 -2.23 7.32 18.08
C VAL A 131 -2.12 8.75 18.61
N ARG A 132 -3.05 9.65 18.27
CA ARG A 132 -3.05 11.04 18.77
C ARG A 132 -3.11 11.10 20.30
N GLN A 133 -3.94 10.25 20.92
CA GLN A 133 -3.99 10.16 22.38
C GLN A 133 -2.67 9.68 22.98
N ILE A 134 -1.98 8.72 22.34
CA ILE A 134 -0.66 8.25 22.80
C ILE A 134 0.42 9.32 22.59
N LEU A 135 0.37 10.09 21.50
CA LEU A 135 1.32 11.19 21.25
C LEU A 135 1.04 12.44 22.07
N GLY A 136 -0.17 12.57 22.63
CA GLY A 136 -0.60 13.79 23.30
C GLY A 136 -0.87 14.96 22.35
N THR A 137 -1.19 14.69 21.07
CA THR A 137 -1.49 15.77 20.13
C THR A 137 -2.94 16.22 20.25
N ASP A 138 -3.13 17.52 20.26
CA ASP A 138 -4.43 18.14 20.45
C ASP A 138 -5.28 18.05 19.17
N PRO A 139 -6.56 17.59 19.26
CA PRO A 139 -7.43 17.38 18.10
C PRO A 139 -7.63 18.63 17.25
N ASP A 140 -7.74 19.78 17.91
CA ASP A 140 -8.22 21.05 17.33
C ASP A 140 -7.05 21.90 16.85
N THR A 141 -6.00 21.98 17.68
CA THR A 141 -4.83 22.84 17.43
C THR A 141 -3.68 22.13 16.72
N GLU A 142 -3.56 20.80 16.85
CA GLU A 142 -2.43 20.02 16.31
C GLU A 142 -2.90 18.89 15.41
N ARG A 143 -3.10 19.16 14.11
CA ARG A 143 -3.60 18.20 13.10
C ARG A 143 -2.59 17.11 12.68
N PHE A 144 -1.87 16.53 13.64
CA PHE A 144 -0.88 15.49 13.43
C PHE A 144 -1.01 14.31 14.43
N PRO A 145 -0.96 13.06 13.96
CA PRO A 145 -1.27 12.63 12.60
C PRO A 145 -2.74 12.95 12.26
N SER A 146 -3.05 13.17 10.98
CA SER A 146 -4.35 13.72 10.60
C SER A 146 -5.47 12.67 10.64
N THR A 147 -6.60 13.00 11.28
CA THR A 147 -7.77 12.13 11.41
C THR A 147 -8.85 12.47 10.37
N SER A 148 -9.52 11.46 9.83
CA SER A 148 -10.69 11.58 8.95
C SER A 148 -11.49 10.28 8.94
N THR A 149 -12.76 10.39 8.58
CA THR A 149 -13.64 9.25 8.29
C THR A 149 -13.27 8.55 6.98
N ALA A 150 -12.61 9.25 6.05
CA ALA A 150 -12.02 8.69 4.84
C ALA A 150 -10.64 8.06 5.13
N LYS A 151 -10.13 7.26 4.19
CA LYS A 151 -8.78 6.68 4.27
C LYS A 151 -7.74 7.81 4.48
N THR A 152 -7.14 7.87 5.68
CA THR A 152 -6.18 8.89 6.15
C THR A 152 -4.75 8.49 5.88
N THR A 153 -4.38 7.27 6.28
CA THR A 153 -3.00 6.76 6.21
C THR A 153 -2.82 5.95 4.94
N VAL A 154 -2.07 6.51 3.99
CA VAL A 154 -1.75 5.90 2.69
C VAL A 154 -0.24 5.58 2.58
N ALA A 155 0.56 6.24 3.41
CA ALA A 155 1.99 6.07 3.55
C ALA A 155 2.31 5.41 4.89
N ASP A 156 3.38 4.61 4.94
CA ASP A 156 3.85 4.04 6.19
C ASP A 156 4.31 5.15 7.13
N THR A 157 3.69 5.24 8.31
CA THR A 157 3.99 6.25 9.32
C THR A 157 4.66 5.58 10.52
N GLU A 158 5.90 5.95 10.80
CA GLU A 158 6.69 5.46 11.93
C GLU A 158 6.86 6.62 12.94
N LEU A 159 6.36 6.44 14.17
CA LEU A 159 6.34 7.49 15.20
C LEU A 159 7.14 7.03 16.41
N ILE A 160 8.24 7.71 16.70
CA ILE A 160 9.17 7.38 17.78
C ILE A 160 8.92 8.34 18.94
N THR A 161 8.45 7.81 20.06
CA THR A 161 8.25 8.58 21.30
C THR A 161 9.53 8.54 22.14
N THR A 162 10.34 9.60 22.07
CA THR A 162 11.64 9.70 22.78
C THR A 162 11.56 10.71 23.92
N GLY A 163 12.48 10.64 24.88
CA GLY A 163 12.67 11.69 25.89
C GLY A 163 13.58 12.84 25.40
N ASP A 164 14.13 12.73 24.19
CA ASP A 164 15.01 13.75 23.62
C ASP A 164 14.22 15.03 23.31
N GLY A 165 14.79 16.20 23.61
CA GLY A 165 14.09 17.49 23.49
C GLY A 165 13.85 17.99 22.06
N THR A 166 14.38 17.31 21.04
CA THR A 166 14.34 17.76 19.65
C THR A 166 13.39 16.88 18.82
N TYR A 167 12.52 17.51 18.05
CA TYR A 167 11.68 16.84 17.06
C TYR A 167 12.44 16.65 15.75
N ARG A 168 12.31 15.49 15.13
CA ARG A 168 12.96 15.12 13.86
C ARG A 168 11.98 14.42 12.94
N ALA A 169 12.07 14.70 11.65
CA ALA A 169 11.30 14.01 10.62
C ALA A 169 12.18 13.61 9.44
N VAL A 170 11.88 12.45 8.86
CA VAL A 170 12.30 12.09 7.50
C VAL A 170 11.08 11.59 6.71
N VAL A 171 10.97 12.06 5.47
CA VAL A 171 9.90 11.72 4.54
C VAL A 171 10.53 11.16 3.28
N THR A 172 10.04 10.02 2.80
CA THR A 172 10.37 9.46 1.48
C THR A 172 9.25 9.73 0.50
N PHE A 173 9.59 9.97 -0.77
CA PHE A 173 8.61 10.26 -1.82
C PHE A 173 8.48 9.13 -2.84
N VAL A 174 7.28 9.00 -3.39
CA VAL A 174 6.96 8.06 -4.48
C VAL A 174 7.83 8.39 -5.71
N PRO A 175 8.36 7.38 -6.44
CA PRO A 175 9.14 7.61 -7.65
C PRO A 175 8.35 8.35 -8.73
N ARG A 176 9.05 9.19 -9.51
CA ARG A 176 8.44 9.97 -10.59
C ARG A 176 7.67 9.12 -11.60
N ASP A 177 8.25 7.99 -12.01
CA ASP A 177 7.63 7.12 -13.01
C ASP A 177 6.32 6.55 -12.46
N GLU A 178 6.28 6.12 -11.19
CA GLU A 178 5.05 5.67 -10.54
C GLU A 178 3.97 6.78 -10.51
N VAL A 179 4.32 8.02 -10.17
CA VAL A 179 3.37 9.17 -10.21
C VAL A 179 2.80 9.38 -11.62
N ILE A 180 3.65 9.34 -12.66
CA ILE A 180 3.22 9.44 -14.07
C ILE A 180 2.26 8.32 -14.44
N ASP A 181 2.52 7.12 -13.93
CA ASP A 181 1.74 5.94 -14.27
C ASP A 181 0.35 5.96 -13.63
N TYR A 182 0.21 6.51 -12.43
CA TYR A 182 -1.09 6.80 -11.80
C TYR A 182 -1.82 7.97 -12.46
N LEU A 183 -1.11 9.04 -12.83
CA LEU A 183 -1.72 10.13 -13.59
C LEU A 183 -2.25 9.64 -14.94
N THR A 184 -1.49 8.79 -15.63
CA THR A 184 -1.92 8.13 -16.86
C THR A 184 -3.22 7.35 -16.65
N GLU A 185 -3.36 6.62 -15.55
CA GLU A 185 -4.61 5.92 -15.20
C GLU A 185 -5.76 6.90 -14.94
N ASN A 186 -5.51 8.01 -14.24
CA ASN A 186 -6.51 9.05 -14.04
C ASN A 186 -6.95 9.73 -15.35
N VAL A 187 -6.02 10.00 -16.28
CA VAL A 187 -6.38 10.55 -17.59
C VAL A 187 -7.25 9.55 -18.37
N SER A 188 -6.92 8.25 -18.35
CA SER A 188 -7.78 7.21 -18.95
C SER A 188 -9.17 7.17 -18.32
N GLU A 189 -9.28 7.21 -16.98
CA GLU A 189 -10.56 7.23 -16.28
C GLU A 189 -11.37 8.51 -16.57
N ALA A 190 -10.70 9.66 -16.65
CA ALA A 190 -11.31 10.93 -17.05
C ALA A 190 -11.81 10.88 -18.50
N ALA A 191 -11.06 10.22 -19.39
CA ALA A 191 -11.46 10.02 -20.79
C ALA A 191 -12.69 9.11 -20.91
N LEU A 192 -12.78 8.04 -20.11
CA LEU A 192 -13.97 7.19 -20.02
C LEU A 192 -15.19 7.96 -19.48
N ALA A 193 -14.98 8.83 -18.48
CA ALA A 193 -16.04 9.71 -17.99
C ALA A 193 -16.51 10.69 -19.08
N ALA A 194 -15.58 11.27 -19.84
CA ALA A 194 -15.91 12.14 -20.98
C ALA A 194 -16.68 11.39 -22.08
N LEU A 195 -16.26 10.17 -22.43
CA LEU A 195 -16.95 9.32 -23.40
C LEU A 195 -18.41 9.05 -23.00
N ARG A 196 -18.65 8.86 -21.70
CA ARG A 196 -19.98 8.65 -21.11
C ARG A 196 -20.78 9.95 -20.91
N GLY A 197 -20.28 11.09 -21.40
CA GLY A 197 -20.96 12.38 -21.31
C GLY A 197 -21.12 12.91 -19.88
N ARG A 198 -20.19 12.59 -18.98
CA ARG A 198 -20.18 13.11 -17.60
C ARG A 198 -19.84 14.60 -17.56
N SER A 199 -20.17 15.27 -16.45
CA SER A 199 -19.89 16.70 -16.27
C SER A 199 -18.39 16.98 -16.15
N ASP A 200 -17.99 18.22 -16.44
CA ASP A 200 -16.59 18.66 -16.31
C ASP A 200 -16.05 18.47 -14.89
N ASP A 201 -16.90 18.62 -13.86
CA ASP A 201 -16.52 18.36 -12.46
C ASP A 201 -16.28 16.88 -12.17
N GLU A 202 -17.08 15.99 -12.76
CA GLU A 202 -16.85 14.55 -12.63
C GLU A 202 -15.57 14.14 -13.38
N ILE A 203 -15.33 14.69 -14.58
CA ILE A 203 -14.10 14.46 -15.35
C ILE A 203 -12.89 14.98 -14.57
N ARG A 204 -12.96 16.19 -14.01
CA ARG A 204 -11.92 16.77 -13.14
C ARG A 204 -11.65 15.88 -11.94
N ARG A 205 -12.69 15.40 -11.25
CA ARG A 205 -12.53 14.50 -10.10
C ARG A 205 -11.80 13.22 -10.49
N LYS A 206 -12.15 12.63 -11.64
CA LYS A 206 -11.49 11.43 -12.17
C LYS A 206 -10.04 11.69 -12.61
N LEU A 207 -9.75 12.89 -13.11
CA LEU A 207 -8.40 13.31 -13.48
C LEU A 207 -7.48 13.49 -12.26
N LEU A 208 -8.03 13.98 -11.15
CA LEU A 208 -7.23 14.30 -9.95
C LEU A 208 -7.24 13.20 -8.90
N ASP A 209 -8.34 12.48 -8.72
CA ASP A 209 -8.50 11.51 -7.64
C ASP A 209 -8.62 10.08 -8.18
N HIS A 210 -7.58 9.30 -7.92
CA HIS A 210 -7.50 7.92 -8.38
C HIS A 210 -8.53 7.03 -7.67
N VAL A 211 -9.07 6.04 -8.38
CA VAL A 211 -10.15 5.15 -7.91
C VAL A 211 -9.80 4.39 -6.61
N ASN A 212 -8.54 3.98 -6.45
CA ASN A 212 -8.05 3.32 -5.22
C ASN A 212 -7.91 4.27 -4.01
N GLN A 213 -8.21 5.56 -4.17
CA GLN A 213 -8.14 6.60 -3.14
C GLN A 213 -6.77 6.82 -2.46
N ARG A 214 -5.72 6.16 -2.97
CA ARG A 214 -4.33 6.32 -2.53
C ARG A 214 -3.71 7.59 -3.11
N PHE A 215 -3.85 7.82 -4.41
CA PHE A 215 -3.37 9.02 -5.09
C PHE A 215 -4.52 10.02 -5.30
N ARG A 216 -4.69 10.92 -4.33
CA ARG A 216 -5.65 12.04 -4.40
C ARG A 216 -4.90 13.33 -4.79
N PHE A 217 -4.55 13.50 -6.06
CA PHE A 217 -3.77 14.65 -6.53
C PHE A 217 -4.49 15.98 -6.30
N SER A 218 -5.80 15.98 -6.02
CA SER A 218 -6.51 17.17 -5.55
C SER A 218 -5.90 17.78 -4.28
N TYR A 219 -5.21 16.99 -3.44
CA TYR A 219 -4.54 17.52 -2.23
C TYR A 219 -3.31 18.36 -2.61
N VAL A 220 -2.66 18.01 -3.74
CA VAL A 220 -1.47 18.67 -4.28
C VAL A 220 -1.84 19.84 -5.18
N LEU A 221 -2.88 19.68 -5.99
CA LEU A 221 -3.24 20.59 -7.08
C LEU A 221 -4.44 21.49 -6.78
N GLY A 222 -5.23 21.15 -5.76
CA GLY A 222 -6.49 21.81 -5.43
C GLY A 222 -7.68 21.16 -6.15
N ARG A 223 -8.90 21.51 -5.73
CA ARG A 223 -10.15 21.02 -6.36
C ARG A 223 -10.74 21.97 -7.40
N GLY A 224 -10.19 23.17 -7.55
CA GLY A 224 -10.82 24.24 -8.33
C GLY A 224 -11.58 25.23 -7.45
N VAL A 225 -12.27 26.17 -8.08
CA VAL A 225 -13.17 27.11 -7.38
C VAL A 225 -14.45 26.34 -7.05
N GLU A 226 -14.72 26.14 -5.77
CA GLU A 226 -16.03 25.66 -5.31
C GLU A 226 -17.08 26.68 -5.77
N GLN A 227 -18.03 26.26 -6.60
CA GLN A 227 -19.29 26.99 -6.71
C GLN A 227 -20.12 26.56 -5.51
N PRO A 228 -20.46 27.46 -4.57
CA PRO A 228 -21.37 27.11 -3.51
C PRO A 228 -22.71 26.77 -4.15
N ASP A 229 -23.10 25.49 -4.11
CA ASP A 229 -24.45 25.09 -4.47
C ASP A 229 -25.36 25.44 -3.28
N ASP A 230 -26.51 26.08 -3.54
CA ASP A 230 -27.54 26.41 -2.52
C ASP A 230 -28.14 25.17 -1.81
N LEU A 231 -27.68 23.96 -2.18
CA LEU A 231 -28.07 22.66 -1.63
C LEU A 231 -26.96 21.99 -0.81
N ASP A 232 -25.80 22.61 -0.64
CA ASP A 232 -24.83 22.17 0.36
C ASP A 232 -25.46 22.36 1.74
N LEU A 233 -26.02 21.27 2.25
CA LEU A 233 -26.23 21.07 3.67
C LEU A 233 -24.83 21.04 4.28
N ALA A 234 -24.24 22.21 4.52
CA ALA A 234 -23.33 22.35 5.63
C ALA A 234 -24.12 21.82 6.83
N ASP A 235 -23.69 20.69 7.39
CA ASP A 235 -24.13 20.35 8.74
C ASP A 235 -23.86 21.61 9.58
N ASP A 236 -24.85 22.11 10.31
CA ASP A 236 -24.83 23.34 11.13
C ASP A 236 -23.71 23.37 12.21
N ASP A 237 -22.75 22.45 12.14
CA ASP A 237 -21.47 22.45 12.86
C ASP A 237 -20.37 23.05 11.95
N ASP A 238 -20.57 24.30 11.50
CA ASP A 238 -19.44 25.17 11.15
C ASP A 238 -18.61 25.35 12.42
N GLU A 239 -17.76 24.38 12.75
CA GLU A 239 -16.62 24.63 13.63
C GLU A 239 -15.81 25.72 12.92
N GLU A 240 -15.94 26.97 13.39
CA GLU A 240 -15.05 28.08 13.05
C GLU A 240 -13.61 27.60 13.30
N PHE A 241 -12.94 27.09 12.26
CA PHE A 241 -11.54 26.68 12.30
C PHE A 241 -10.65 27.93 12.21
N ASP A 242 -10.76 28.81 13.20
CA ASP A 242 -10.25 30.19 13.16
C ASP A 242 -8.71 30.33 13.14
N ASP A 243 -7.94 29.25 13.29
CA ASP A 243 -6.49 29.32 13.56
C ASP A 243 -5.55 28.80 12.44
N ILE A 244 -6.06 28.33 11.29
CA ILE A 244 -5.19 27.83 10.19
C ILE A 244 -5.25 28.76 8.99
N ASP A 245 -4.21 29.58 8.80
CA ASP A 245 -3.99 30.34 7.57
C ASP A 245 -3.41 29.42 6.47
N PRO A 246 -4.09 29.18 5.34
CA PRO A 246 -3.52 28.36 4.26
C PRO A 246 -2.22 28.93 3.68
N ASP A 247 -1.98 30.24 3.77
CA ASP A 247 -0.76 30.88 3.26
C ASP A 247 0.50 30.48 4.03
N ASP A 248 0.33 30.00 5.26
CA ASP A 248 1.40 29.42 6.06
C ASP A 248 1.96 28.09 5.52
N TYR A 249 1.26 27.44 4.58
CA TYR A 249 1.59 26.11 4.06
C TYR A 249 2.26 26.16 2.68
N GLY A 250 3.05 27.20 2.45
CA GLY A 250 3.82 27.44 1.23
C GLY A 250 2.98 28.13 0.15
N VAL A 251 3.59 29.09 -0.55
CA VAL A 251 2.90 29.95 -1.52
C VAL A 251 2.80 29.24 -2.89
N ALA A 252 1.58 28.96 -3.33
CA ALA A 252 1.31 28.36 -4.65
C ALA A 252 0.30 29.21 -5.44
N ASP A 253 0.56 29.42 -6.74
CA ASP A 253 -0.38 30.07 -7.65
C ASP A 253 -1.51 29.09 -8.05
N LEU A 254 -2.50 28.97 -7.15
CA LEU A 254 -3.65 28.09 -7.36
C LEU A 254 -4.51 28.52 -8.56
N ALA A 255 -4.50 29.80 -8.93
CA ALA A 255 -5.22 30.28 -10.10
C ALA A 255 -4.59 29.71 -11.40
N ALA A 256 -3.27 29.78 -11.51
CA ALA A 256 -2.54 29.16 -12.61
C ALA A 256 -2.72 27.64 -12.63
N THR A 257 -2.58 26.95 -11.48
CA THR A 257 -2.79 25.50 -11.40
C THR A 257 -4.21 25.11 -11.83
N ASN A 258 -5.23 25.84 -11.37
CA ASN A 258 -6.62 25.59 -11.74
C ASN A 258 -6.87 25.78 -13.24
N ALA A 259 -6.22 26.76 -13.86
CA ALA A 259 -6.28 26.97 -15.31
C ALA A 259 -5.64 25.79 -16.07
N THR A 260 -4.49 25.28 -15.61
CA THR A 260 -3.85 24.09 -16.20
C THR A 260 -4.73 22.85 -16.09
N VAL A 261 -5.35 22.61 -14.94
CA VAL A 261 -6.27 21.48 -14.76
C VAL A 261 -7.50 21.61 -15.66
N ALA A 262 -8.08 22.80 -15.78
CA ALA A 262 -9.21 23.03 -16.69
C ALA A 262 -8.83 22.79 -18.16
N GLN A 263 -7.66 23.24 -18.58
CA GLN A 263 -7.12 22.96 -19.92
C GLN A 263 -6.92 21.45 -20.16
N ALA A 264 -6.45 20.72 -19.14
CA ALA A 264 -6.31 19.27 -19.21
C ALA A 264 -7.67 18.58 -19.40
N VAL A 265 -8.73 19.01 -18.69
CA VAL A 265 -10.09 18.46 -18.87
C VAL A 265 -10.60 18.68 -20.29
N GLU A 266 -10.45 19.90 -20.83
CA GLU A 266 -10.84 20.20 -22.21
C GLU A 266 -10.03 19.43 -23.25
N ALA A 267 -8.73 19.24 -23.00
CA ALA A 267 -7.87 18.42 -23.86
C ALA A 267 -8.31 16.95 -23.84
N VAL A 268 -8.65 16.38 -22.68
CA VAL A 268 -9.20 15.02 -22.58
C VAL A 268 -10.47 14.88 -23.42
N LYS A 269 -11.42 15.80 -23.28
CA LYS A 269 -12.67 15.80 -24.06
C LYS A 269 -12.40 15.86 -25.57
N THR A 270 -11.51 16.75 -25.99
CA THR A 270 -11.13 16.90 -27.41
C THR A 270 -10.54 15.61 -27.99
N VAL A 271 -9.65 14.96 -27.24
CA VAL A 271 -9.03 13.70 -27.65
C VAL A 271 -10.08 12.59 -27.73
N VAL A 272 -10.97 12.49 -26.74
CA VAL A 272 -12.06 11.49 -26.72
C VAL A 272 -13.03 11.69 -27.89
N ASP A 273 -13.48 12.92 -28.16
CA ASP A 273 -14.41 13.20 -29.27
C ASP A 273 -13.84 12.82 -30.64
N ARG A 274 -12.52 12.94 -30.82
CA ARG A 274 -11.82 12.52 -32.03
C ARG A 274 -11.79 11.00 -32.15
N HIS A 275 -11.32 10.31 -31.11
CA HIS A 275 -11.22 8.84 -31.10
C HIS A 275 -12.59 8.14 -31.12
N ALA A 276 -13.59 8.68 -30.43
CA ALA A 276 -14.95 8.14 -30.44
C ALA A 276 -15.56 8.15 -31.85
N LYS A 277 -15.31 9.20 -32.64
CA LYS A 277 -15.73 9.25 -34.06
C LYS A 277 -15.01 8.18 -34.88
N GLU A 278 -13.69 8.09 -34.77
CA GLU A 278 -12.87 7.10 -35.48
C GLU A 278 -13.30 5.65 -35.16
N ILE A 279 -13.56 5.35 -33.89
CA ILE A 279 -14.02 4.03 -33.42
C ILE A 279 -15.45 3.75 -33.90
N SER A 280 -16.35 4.73 -33.82
CA SER A 280 -17.75 4.56 -34.28
C SER A 280 -17.85 4.33 -35.79
N GLU A 281 -16.95 4.93 -36.57
CA GLU A 281 -16.87 4.72 -38.03
C GLU A 281 -16.22 3.38 -38.39
N ALA A 282 -15.32 2.85 -37.54
CA ALA A 282 -14.65 1.56 -37.75
C ALA A 282 -15.49 0.34 -37.34
N LEU A 283 -16.50 0.51 -36.47
CA LEU A 283 -17.36 -0.56 -35.95
C LEU A 283 -18.66 -0.80 -36.75
N SER A 284 -18.77 -0.27 -37.97
CA SER A 284 -19.95 -0.51 -38.81
C SER A 284 -20.03 -1.95 -39.34
N ASP A 285 -21.13 -2.62 -38.98
CA ASP A 285 -21.88 -3.67 -39.72
C ASP A 285 -21.72 -5.17 -39.43
N ASP A 286 -21.04 -5.69 -38.38
CA ASP A 286 -20.98 -7.17 -38.25
C ASP A 286 -20.91 -7.85 -36.85
N ASP A 287 -21.20 -7.16 -35.72
CA ASP A 287 -21.25 -7.85 -34.42
C ASP A 287 -22.62 -7.61 -33.71
N GLU A 288 -23.56 -8.54 -33.91
CA GLU A 288 -24.75 -8.74 -33.04
C GLU A 288 -24.36 -9.34 -31.67
N ASP A 289 -23.22 -8.93 -31.10
CA ASP A 289 -22.78 -9.37 -29.78
C ASP A 289 -23.36 -8.48 -28.68
N ASP A 290 -23.58 -9.09 -27.51
CA ASP A 290 -24.09 -8.50 -26.26
C ASP A 290 -23.57 -7.06 -26.05
N GLU A 291 -24.46 -6.09 -25.81
CA GLU A 291 -24.16 -4.64 -25.71
C GLU A 291 -22.96 -4.33 -24.77
N ARG A 292 -22.78 -5.18 -23.76
CA ARG A 292 -21.64 -5.16 -22.82
C ARG A 292 -20.29 -5.50 -23.44
N VAL A 293 -20.24 -6.44 -24.38
CA VAL A 293 -19.01 -6.84 -25.07
C VAL A 293 -18.55 -5.71 -25.99
N LEU A 294 -19.49 -5.06 -26.68
CA LEU A 294 -19.21 -3.90 -27.52
C LEU A 294 -18.69 -2.72 -26.69
N GLU A 295 -19.31 -2.43 -25.54
CA GLU A 295 -18.86 -1.39 -24.61
C GLU A 295 -17.43 -1.67 -24.10
N GLU A 296 -17.15 -2.90 -23.63
CA GLU A 296 -15.79 -3.29 -23.20
C GLU A 296 -14.74 -3.10 -24.31
N LEU A 297 -15.08 -3.41 -25.56
CA LEU A 297 -14.18 -3.25 -26.71
C LEU A 297 -13.90 -1.78 -27.04
N ILE A 298 -14.92 -0.91 -26.97
CA ILE A 298 -14.75 0.53 -27.18
C ILE A 298 -13.86 1.12 -26.10
N GLU A 299 -14.09 0.77 -24.84
CA GLU A 299 -13.28 1.25 -23.71
C GLU A 299 -11.81 0.81 -23.81
N GLU A 300 -11.56 -0.45 -24.20
CA GLU A 300 -10.20 -0.98 -24.33
C GLU A 300 -9.43 -0.38 -25.52
N ASN A 301 -10.12 -0.16 -26.65
CA ASN A 301 -9.53 0.51 -27.81
C ASN A 301 -9.20 1.96 -27.47
N LEU A 302 -10.14 2.68 -26.82
CA LEU A 302 -9.91 4.05 -26.38
C LEU A 302 -8.71 4.16 -25.44
N ASP A 303 -8.61 3.34 -24.38
CA ASP A 303 -7.43 3.34 -23.48
C ASP A 303 -6.12 3.05 -24.22
N SER A 304 -6.16 2.14 -25.20
CA SER A 304 -4.98 1.74 -25.98
C SER A 304 -4.50 2.82 -26.95
N GLU A 305 -5.41 3.57 -27.56
CA GLU A 305 -5.12 4.67 -28.49
C GLU A 305 -4.70 5.92 -27.74
N LEU A 306 -5.39 6.26 -26.65
CA LEU A 306 -5.05 7.40 -25.79
C LEU A 306 -3.60 7.34 -25.33
N ARG A 307 -3.15 6.18 -24.83
CA ARG A 307 -1.76 6.00 -24.36
C ARG A 307 -0.69 6.11 -25.44
N GLN A 308 -1.07 6.14 -26.72
CA GLN A 308 -0.16 6.33 -27.84
C GLN A 308 -0.17 7.78 -28.37
N SER A 309 -1.14 8.60 -27.94
CA SER A 309 -1.25 10.00 -28.35
C SER A 309 -0.19 10.86 -27.67
N ASP A 310 0.48 11.70 -28.44
CA ASP A 310 1.39 12.73 -27.90
C ASP A 310 0.60 13.77 -27.07
N GLU A 311 -0.65 14.08 -27.46
CA GLU A 311 -1.54 15.01 -26.74
C GLU A 311 -1.86 14.47 -25.33
N PHE A 312 -2.10 13.16 -25.22
CA PHE A 312 -2.32 12.49 -23.94
C PHE A 312 -1.10 12.61 -23.04
N HIS A 313 0.11 12.43 -23.59
CA HIS A 313 1.34 12.60 -22.84
C HIS A 313 1.59 14.05 -22.42
N GLU A 314 1.20 15.03 -23.25
CA GLU A 314 1.27 16.46 -22.92
C GLU A 314 0.37 16.82 -21.73
N ILE A 315 -0.83 16.23 -21.66
CA ILE A 315 -1.74 16.38 -20.50
C ILE A 315 -1.05 15.89 -19.23
N VAL A 316 -0.55 14.65 -19.23
CA VAL A 316 0.15 14.08 -18.06
C VAL A 316 1.37 14.94 -17.68
N ASP A 317 2.15 15.36 -18.69
CA ASP A 317 3.33 16.18 -18.52
C ASP A 317 3.02 17.56 -17.90
N SER A 318 1.91 18.18 -18.27
CA SER A 318 1.47 19.46 -17.67
C SER A 318 1.11 19.30 -16.19
N ILE A 319 0.45 18.21 -15.83
CA ILE A 319 0.04 17.93 -14.44
C ILE A 319 1.25 17.59 -13.57
N VAL A 320 2.20 16.79 -14.08
CA VAL A 320 3.45 16.49 -13.38
C VAL A 320 4.25 17.76 -13.10
N ASP A 321 4.26 18.70 -14.05
CA ASP A 321 4.98 19.96 -13.87
C ASP A 321 4.34 20.82 -12.75
N GLU A 322 3.01 20.83 -12.64
CA GLU A 322 2.32 21.49 -11.50
C GLU A 322 2.62 20.79 -10.16
N ILE A 323 2.70 19.46 -10.15
CA ILE A 323 3.10 18.69 -8.97
C ILE A 323 4.53 19.06 -8.54
N GLU A 324 5.48 19.14 -9.48
CA GLU A 324 6.87 19.47 -9.17
C GLU A 324 7.03 20.86 -8.54
N LYS A 325 6.19 21.83 -8.93
CA LYS A 325 6.17 23.16 -8.31
C LYS A 325 5.87 23.10 -6.81
N ARG A 326 5.06 22.14 -6.34
CA ARG A 326 4.70 22.01 -4.91
C ARG A 326 5.85 21.58 -4.02
N PHE A 327 6.82 20.84 -4.55
CA PHE A 327 8.06 20.57 -3.81
C PHE A 327 8.94 21.80 -3.66
N GLY A 328 8.83 22.76 -4.58
CA GLY A 328 9.56 24.03 -4.53
C GLY A 328 9.08 25.00 -3.45
N THR A 329 7.92 24.75 -2.84
CA THR A 329 7.36 25.60 -1.77
C THR A 329 7.75 25.11 -0.36
N LEU A 330 8.65 24.12 -0.26
CA LEU A 330 9.19 23.65 1.03
C LEU A 330 10.33 24.57 1.46
N ASP A 331 10.03 25.52 2.34
CA ASP A 331 11.01 26.50 2.84
C ASP A 331 11.86 25.96 4.01
N ALA A 332 11.39 24.91 4.68
CA ALA A 332 12.05 24.27 5.82
C ALA A 332 12.52 22.85 5.49
N GLY A 333 13.66 22.47 6.03
CA GLY A 333 14.27 21.14 5.87
C GLY A 333 15.12 20.96 4.62
N ASP A 334 15.82 19.84 4.57
CA ASP A 334 16.72 19.47 3.48
C ASP A 334 16.01 18.51 2.52
N LEU A 335 15.67 19.02 1.33
CA LEU A 335 15.09 18.21 0.26
C LEU A 335 16.21 17.58 -0.61
N ARG A 336 16.48 16.29 -0.42
CA ARG A 336 17.38 15.55 -1.31
C ARG A 336 16.62 15.12 -2.56
N ARG A 337 17.26 15.34 -3.69
CA ARG A 337 16.78 14.92 -5.00
C ARG A 337 17.68 13.82 -5.54
N ASN A 338 17.10 12.91 -6.32
CA ASN A 338 17.93 12.05 -7.15
C ASN A 338 18.69 12.91 -8.18
N ARG A 339 19.61 12.30 -8.91
CA ARG A 339 20.44 13.01 -9.88
C ARG A 339 19.65 13.63 -11.05
N GLN A 340 18.37 13.28 -11.18
CA GLN A 340 17.43 13.82 -12.19
C GLN A 340 16.61 15.00 -11.66
N GLY A 341 16.83 15.40 -10.41
CA GLY A 341 16.09 16.50 -9.78
C GLY A 341 14.73 16.09 -9.21
N TRP A 342 14.35 14.81 -9.21
CA TRP A 342 13.12 14.38 -8.54
C TRP A 342 13.37 14.21 -7.03
N PRO A 343 12.48 14.73 -6.15
CA PRO A 343 12.57 14.54 -4.71
C PRO A 343 12.57 13.07 -4.30
N THR A 344 13.52 12.67 -3.46
CA THR A 344 13.58 11.29 -2.93
C THR A 344 13.36 11.26 -1.43
N THR A 345 14.02 12.16 -0.71
CA THR A 345 13.93 12.26 0.74
C THR A 345 13.89 13.72 1.16
N TRP A 346 13.15 14.01 2.22
CA TRP A 346 13.15 15.28 2.92
C TRP A 346 13.41 15.02 4.40
N SER A 347 14.23 15.85 5.04
CA SER A 347 14.49 15.72 6.48
C SER A 347 14.53 17.08 7.15
N TRP A 348 14.06 17.14 8.39
CA TRP A 348 14.10 18.37 9.18
C TRP A 348 14.12 18.08 10.67
N GLU A 349 14.63 19.04 11.44
CA GLU A 349 14.62 19.02 12.90
C GLU A 349 14.26 20.39 13.48
N SER A 350 13.61 20.39 14.64
CA SER A 350 13.17 21.59 15.34
C SER A 350 13.00 21.29 16.82
N ASP A 351 13.37 22.23 17.70
CA ASP A 351 13.05 22.17 19.13
C ASP A 351 11.67 22.79 19.45
N ASP A 352 11.04 23.44 18.47
CA ASP A 352 9.69 24.00 18.57
C ASP A 352 8.65 23.00 18.04
N ARG A 353 7.81 22.48 18.94
CA ARG A 353 6.71 21.54 18.65
C ARG A 353 5.71 22.12 17.65
N ALA A 354 5.31 23.37 17.81
CA ALA A 354 4.27 23.98 16.98
C ALA A 354 4.79 24.20 15.56
N ALA A 355 6.01 24.74 15.42
CA ALA A 355 6.66 24.87 14.12
C ALA A 355 6.91 23.49 13.47
N PHE A 356 7.32 22.49 14.27
CA PHE A 356 7.54 21.13 13.79
C PHE A 356 6.27 20.50 13.21
N ILE A 357 5.19 20.47 14.00
CA ILE A 357 3.91 19.90 13.60
C ILE A 357 3.39 20.61 12.34
N LYS A 358 3.44 21.95 12.30
CA LYS A 358 2.99 22.75 11.16
C LYS A 358 3.63 22.32 9.84
N VAL A 359 4.96 22.14 9.80
CA VAL A 359 5.64 21.71 8.57
C VAL A 359 5.33 20.26 8.23
N VAL A 360 5.33 19.37 9.23
CA VAL A 360 5.07 17.94 9.03
C VAL A 360 3.64 17.68 8.52
N THR A 361 2.66 18.48 8.95
CA THR A 361 1.26 18.42 8.48
C THR A 361 1.14 18.48 6.95
N ARG A 362 2.08 19.12 6.24
CA ARG A 362 2.09 19.13 4.76
C ARG A 362 2.22 17.75 4.13
N PHE A 363 2.82 16.79 4.85
CA PHE A 363 3.09 15.44 4.39
C PHE A 363 2.05 14.42 4.88
N SER A 364 1.25 14.76 5.90
CA SER A 364 0.30 13.82 6.52
C SER A 364 -1.17 14.25 6.45
N SER A 365 -1.45 15.51 6.09
CA SER A 365 -2.80 16.08 6.16
C SER A 365 -3.70 15.72 4.99
N ASN A 366 -4.99 15.87 5.23
CA ASN A 366 -6.08 15.79 4.28
C ASN A 366 -7.13 16.90 4.51
N PHE A 367 -6.73 17.97 5.22
CA PHE A 367 -7.62 19.09 5.53
C PHE A 367 -7.94 19.88 4.25
N SER A 368 -9.22 20.00 3.90
CA SER A 368 -9.66 20.57 2.62
C SER A 368 -9.20 22.01 2.36
N PRO A 369 -9.13 22.93 3.34
CA PRO A 369 -8.60 24.27 3.10
C PRO A 369 -7.12 24.30 2.68
N LEU A 370 -6.37 23.21 2.91
CA LEU A 370 -4.98 23.08 2.48
C LEU A 370 -4.83 22.39 1.12
N PHE A 371 -5.92 21.97 0.47
CA PHE A 371 -5.84 21.35 -0.85
C PHE A 371 -5.21 22.30 -1.87
N GLY A 372 -4.24 21.78 -2.62
CA GLY A 372 -3.37 22.60 -3.46
C GLY A 372 -2.02 22.91 -2.82
N ARG A 373 -1.81 22.58 -1.54
CA ARG A 373 -0.57 22.87 -0.80
C ARG A 373 0.06 21.63 -0.12
N LEU A 374 -0.68 20.53 -0.06
CA LEU A 374 -0.25 19.30 0.59
C LEU A 374 0.57 18.42 -0.36
N LEU A 375 1.47 17.62 0.21
CA LEU A 375 2.28 16.63 -0.51
C LEU A 375 1.90 15.19 -0.13
N THR A 376 0.92 15.00 0.77
CA THR A 376 0.46 13.71 1.30
C THR A 376 0.33 12.59 0.25
N PRO A 377 -0.29 12.80 -0.93
CA PRO A 377 -0.43 11.75 -1.95
C PRO A 377 0.88 11.30 -2.61
N LEU A 378 1.95 12.08 -2.45
CA LEU A 378 3.27 11.83 -3.02
C LEU A 378 4.24 11.23 -1.99
N VAL A 379 3.83 11.15 -0.72
CA VAL A 379 4.60 10.54 0.36
C VAL A 379 4.51 9.02 0.23
N ASN A 380 5.68 8.38 0.25
CA ASN A 380 5.80 6.94 0.33
C ASN A 380 5.79 6.47 1.80
N GLY A 381 6.56 7.15 2.65
CA GLY A 381 6.63 6.87 4.08
C GLY A 381 7.15 8.08 4.85
N ILE A 382 6.80 8.14 6.12
CA ILE A 382 7.18 9.21 7.03
C ILE A 382 7.64 8.61 8.36
N ARG A 383 8.78 9.07 8.85
CA ARG A 383 9.28 8.74 10.19
C ARG A 383 9.45 10.01 10.98
N VAL A 384 8.83 10.07 12.15
CA VAL A 384 8.87 11.21 13.06
C VAL A 384 9.37 10.73 14.41
N SER A 385 10.31 11.47 15.00
CA SER A 385 10.81 11.28 16.35
C SER A 385 10.64 12.56 17.14
N GLY A 386 10.27 12.45 18.42
CA GLY A 386 10.29 13.59 19.32
C GLY A 386 9.70 13.29 20.69
N PRO A 387 9.71 14.29 21.60
CA PRO A 387 9.15 14.19 22.94
C PRO A 387 7.62 14.30 22.93
N PHE A 388 6.99 13.38 22.21
CA PHE A 388 5.55 13.20 22.21
C PHE A 388 5.13 12.43 23.47
N GLN A 389 4.33 13.07 24.31
CA GLN A 389 3.78 12.47 25.53
C GLN A 389 2.42 13.10 25.82
N PRO A 390 1.41 12.31 26.22
CA PRO A 390 0.14 12.87 26.64
C PRO A 390 0.23 13.49 28.03
N VAL A 391 -0.53 14.56 28.24
CA VAL A 391 -0.58 15.30 29.52
C VAL A 391 -1.01 14.42 30.69
N TRP A 392 -1.77 13.36 30.42
CA TRP A 392 -2.25 12.42 31.43
C TRP A 392 -1.23 11.33 31.79
N ALA A 393 -0.20 11.08 30.97
CA ALA A 393 0.80 10.07 31.27
C ALA A 393 1.88 10.62 32.21
N SER A 394 2.20 9.85 33.25
CA SER A 394 3.19 10.23 34.26
C SER A 394 4.64 9.99 33.83
N GLU A 395 4.89 8.99 32.98
CA GLU A 395 6.21 8.63 32.47
C GLU A 395 6.22 8.57 30.95
N PRO A 396 7.33 8.97 30.29
CA PRO A 396 7.46 8.84 28.84
C PRO A 396 7.58 7.35 28.47
N VAL A 397 6.77 6.91 27.51
CA VAL A 397 6.83 5.53 27.00
C VAL A 397 7.72 5.51 25.77
N ARG A 398 8.65 4.55 25.70
CA ARG A 398 9.58 4.39 24.58
C ARG A 398 9.01 3.42 23.55
N LEU A 399 8.21 3.95 22.63
CA LEU A 399 7.54 3.18 21.60
C LEU A 399 7.96 3.67 20.21
N VAL A 400 7.92 2.74 19.26
CA VAL A 400 7.86 3.03 17.83
C VAL A 400 6.48 2.59 17.37
N LEU A 401 5.58 3.53 17.13
CA LEU A 401 4.26 3.24 16.59
C LEU A 401 4.35 3.19 15.07
N VAL A 402 3.95 2.06 14.49
CA VAL A 402 3.88 1.86 13.04
C VAL A 402 2.41 1.92 12.62
N ASP A 403 1.98 3.08 12.13
CA ASP A 403 0.65 3.27 11.54
C ASP A 403 0.73 3.08 10.03
N GLY A 404 0.22 1.94 9.56
CA GLY A 404 0.15 1.59 8.15
C GLY A 404 -1.24 1.85 7.55
N GLU A 405 -1.40 1.45 6.29
CA GLU A 405 -2.70 1.49 5.63
C GLU A 405 -3.75 0.67 6.42
N GLY A 406 -4.94 1.23 6.62
CA GLY A 406 -6.03 0.53 7.30
C GLY A 406 -6.39 -0.81 6.64
N LEU A 407 -6.89 -1.75 7.45
CA LEU A 407 -7.45 -3.00 6.94
C LEU A 407 -8.65 -2.64 6.04
N GLY A 408 -8.58 -3.00 4.75
CA GLY A 408 -9.52 -2.53 3.72
C GLY A 408 -11.01 -2.80 4.03
N HIS A 409 -11.90 -2.11 3.31
CA HIS A 409 -13.35 -2.25 3.42
C HIS A 409 -13.91 -3.07 2.26
N THR A 410 -13.67 -4.39 2.23
CA THR A 410 -14.38 -5.26 1.28
C THR A 410 -15.46 -6.04 2.00
N PRO A 411 -16.76 -5.82 1.66
CA PRO A 411 -17.89 -6.56 2.24
C PRO A 411 -17.98 -8.02 1.77
N LYS A 412 -17.19 -8.42 0.77
CA LYS A 412 -17.26 -9.74 0.13
C LYS A 412 -15.91 -10.45 0.25
N SER A 413 -15.95 -11.64 0.85
CA SER A 413 -14.85 -12.58 1.10
C SER A 413 -13.83 -12.16 2.17
N VAL A 414 -13.36 -13.16 2.93
CA VAL A 414 -12.36 -13.03 4.00
C VAL A 414 -11.17 -12.23 3.47
N ALA A 415 -11.03 -10.97 3.90
CA ALA A 415 -10.04 -10.06 3.36
C ALA A 415 -8.64 -10.54 3.74
N THR A 416 -7.90 -11.14 2.81
CA THR A 416 -6.51 -11.53 3.05
C THR A 416 -5.67 -10.30 3.37
N LEU A 417 -4.88 -10.37 4.46
CA LEU A 417 -3.91 -9.31 4.79
C LEU A 417 -2.93 -9.12 3.62
N SER A 418 -2.60 -7.87 3.28
CA SER A 418 -1.61 -7.59 2.22
C SER A 418 -0.24 -8.19 2.57
N THR A 419 0.62 -8.36 1.56
CA THR A 419 2.01 -8.80 1.79
C THR A 419 2.79 -7.83 2.65
N HIS A 420 2.54 -6.54 2.49
CA HIS A 420 3.11 -5.51 3.32
C HIS A 420 2.78 -5.69 4.82
N VAL A 421 1.50 -5.79 5.17
CA VAL A 421 1.05 -5.98 6.56
C VAL A 421 1.56 -7.31 7.13
N ALA A 422 1.52 -8.39 6.34
CA ALA A 422 2.03 -9.69 6.76
C ALA A 422 3.53 -9.68 7.04
N THR A 423 4.30 -8.87 6.30
CA THR A 423 5.75 -8.69 6.53
C THR A 423 6.00 -7.86 7.78
N GLN A 424 5.24 -6.77 7.98
CA GLN A 424 5.36 -5.93 9.18
C GLN A 424 5.06 -6.71 10.46
N LEU A 425 4.05 -7.59 10.47
CA LEU A 425 3.71 -8.45 11.62
C LEU A 425 4.89 -9.27 12.16
N GLN A 426 5.88 -9.56 11.32
CA GLN A 426 7.05 -10.36 11.68
C GLN A 426 8.15 -9.54 12.34
N HIS A 427 8.24 -8.25 12.00
CA HIS A 427 9.30 -7.35 12.44
C HIS A 427 8.90 -6.48 13.64
N VAL A 428 7.69 -6.63 14.16
CA VAL A 428 7.21 -5.87 15.33
C VAL A 428 7.17 -6.71 16.60
N ASP A 429 7.31 -6.04 17.74
CA ASP A 429 7.20 -6.63 19.08
C ASP A 429 5.73 -6.83 19.49
N ALA A 430 4.87 -5.89 19.12
CA ALA A 430 3.46 -5.87 19.49
C ALA A 430 2.57 -5.47 18.32
N VAL A 431 1.32 -5.95 18.37
CA VAL A 431 0.27 -5.63 17.39
C VAL A 431 -0.92 -5.06 18.13
N LEU A 432 -1.31 -3.84 17.79
CA LEU A 432 -2.47 -3.16 18.35
C LEU A 432 -3.63 -3.17 17.34
N LEU A 433 -4.55 -4.11 17.52
CA LEU A 433 -5.79 -4.19 16.74
C LEU A 433 -6.83 -3.23 17.31
N VAL A 434 -7.10 -2.15 16.58
CA VAL A 434 -8.10 -1.14 16.91
C VAL A 434 -9.41 -1.49 16.20
N ASP A 435 -10.47 -1.67 16.99
CA ASP A 435 -11.80 -2.08 16.52
C ASP A 435 -12.90 -1.17 17.08
N ASN A 436 -14.00 -1.04 16.35
CA ASN A 436 -15.12 -0.18 16.78
C ASN A 436 -16.06 -0.96 17.72
N ALA A 437 -16.18 -0.53 18.98
CA ALA A 437 -17.01 -1.19 19.98
C ALA A 437 -18.51 -1.17 19.66
N ALA A 438 -18.99 -0.22 18.87
CA ALA A 438 -20.40 -0.14 18.47
C ALA A 438 -20.77 -1.22 17.44
N GLN A 439 -19.81 -1.64 16.62
CA GLN A 439 -19.94 -2.73 15.64
C GLN A 439 -18.69 -3.61 15.67
N PRO A 440 -18.46 -4.34 16.77
CA PRO A 440 -17.21 -5.05 16.98
C PRO A 440 -17.10 -6.26 16.05
N MET A 441 -15.86 -6.64 15.74
CA MET A 441 -15.49 -7.89 15.09
C MET A 441 -16.12 -8.08 13.69
N GLN A 442 -16.11 -7.03 12.89
CA GLN A 442 -16.47 -7.10 11.47
C GLN A 442 -15.42 -7.89 10.65
N ALA A 443 -15.68 -8.07 9.35
CA ALA A 443 -14.88 -8.93 8.46
C ALA A 443 -13.36 -8.67 8.50
N ALA A 444 -12.93 -7.41 8.53
CA ALA A 444 -11.51 -7.05 8.51
C ALA A 444 -10.77 -7.32 9.83
N PRO A 445 -11.27 -6.92 11.02
CA PRO A 445 -10.72 -7.37 12.30
C PRO A 445 -10.69 -8.89 12.44
N VAL A 446 -11.73 -9.60 11.98
CA VAL A 446 -11.76 -11.07 11.96
C VAL A 446 -10.65 -11.65 11.10
N ALA A 447 -10.44 -11.10 9.90
CA ALA A 447 -9.35 -11.53 9.02
C ALA A 447 -7.97 -11.26 9.62
N ALA A 448 -7.79 -10.14 10.33
CA ALA A 448 -6.56 -9.86 11.07
C ALA A 448 -6.32 -10.88 12.19
N LEU A 449 -7.34 -11.22 12.99
CA LEU A 449 -7.24 -12.26 14.02
C LEU A 449 -6.86 -13.63 13.43
N LYS A 450 -7.47 -14.01 12.30
CA LYS A 450 -7.09 -15.23 11.58
C LYS A 450 -5.65 -15.21 11.11
N GLY A 451 -5.22 -14.12 10.47
CA GLY A 451 -3.84 -13.96 10.00
C GLY A 451 -2.82 -13.99 11.14
N ILE A 452 -3.14 -13.37 12.28
CA ILE A 452 -2.29 -13.37 13.48
C ILE A 452 -2.20 -14.78 14.10
N ALA A 453 -3.31 -15.52 14.16
CA ALA A 453 -3.31 -16.89 14.66
C ALA A 453 -2.50 -17.84 13.75
N VAL A 454 -2.79 -17.83 12.45
CA VAL A 454 -2.11 -18.69 11.47
C VAL A 454 -0.60 -18.39 11.40
N SER A 455 -0.20 -17.13 11.59
CA SER A 455 1.20 -16.72 11.59
C SER A 455 1.95 -16.94 12.91
N GLY A 456 1.31 -17.53 13.93
CA GLY A 456 1.94 -17.75 15.24
C GLY A 456 2.26 -16.46 16.01
N ASN A 457 1.61 -15.34 15.68
CA ASN A 457 1.86 -14.02 16.29
C ASN A 457 0.84 -13.65 17.38
N ALA A 458 0.02 -14.59 17.83
CA ALA A 458 -1.07 -14.29 18.76
C ALA A 458 -0.58 -13.74 20.11
N SER A 459 0.63 -14.09 20.56
CA SER A 459 1.24 -13.49 21.77
C SER A 459 1.50 -11.99 21.65
N LYS A 460 1.64 -11.45 20.44
CA LYS A 460 1.88 -10.03 20.17
C LYS A 460 0.60 -9.19 20.19
N LEU A 461 -0.58 -9.82 20.14
CA LEU A 461 -1.87 -9.15 19.93
C LEU A 461 -2.32 -8.36 21.17
N HIS A 462 -2.80 -7.15 20.93
CA HIS A 462 -3.52 -6.29 21.87
C HIS A 462 -4.76 -5.78 21.13
N VAL A 463 -5.89 -5.65 21.81
CA VAL A 463 -7.14 -5.19 21.21
C VAL A 463 -7.65 -3.95 21.92
N VAL A 464 -7.88 -2.87 21.17
CA VAL A 464 -8.48 -1.64 21.67
C VAL A 464 -9.83 -1.44 21.00
N PHE A 465 -10.88 -1.50 21.80
CA PHE A 465 -12.24 -1.20 21.38
C PHE A 465 -12.52 0.29 21.57
N THR A 466 -12.53 1.04 20.47
CA THR A 466 -12.83 2.48 20.43
C THR A 466 -14.34 2.73 20.34
N HIS A 467 -14.77 3.99 20.35
CA HIS A 467 -16.19 4.36 20.29
C HIS A 467 -17.03 3.68 21.40
N PHE A 468 -16.40 3.32 22.52
CA PHE A 468 -17.09 2.61 23.60
C PHE A 468 -18.17 3.45 24.27
N ASP A 469 -18.08 4.78 24.15
CA ASP A 469 -19.13 5.74 24.52
C ASP A 469 -20.41 5.61 23.66
N GLN A 470 -20.30 5.04 22.46
CA GLN A 470 -21.42 4.77 21.55
C GLN A 470 -22.10 3.42 21.81
N VAL A 471 -21.52 2.55 22.65
CA VAL A 471 -22.18 1.31 23.11
C VAL A 471 -23.30 1.68 24.09
N LYS A 472 -24.50 1.85 23.56
CA LYS A 472 -25.69 2.32 24.27
C LYS A 472 -26.82 1.29 24.14
N GLY A 473 -27.63 1.18 25.19
CA GLY A 473 -28.82 0.35 25.22
C GLY A 473 -29.46 0.40 26.60
N ASP A 474 -30.80 0.37 26.68
CA ASP A 474 -31.53 0.41 27.94
C ASP A 474 -31.16 -0.77 28.87
N ASN A 475 -30.69 -1.86 28.28
CA ASN A 475 -30.20 -3.07 28.94
C ASN A 475 -28.70 -3.04 29.28
N LEU A 476 -27.98 -1.95 28.99
CA LEU A 476 -26.52 -1.81 29.22
C LEU A 476 -26.19 -0.60 30.13
N PRO A 477 -26.71 -0.56 31.38
CA PRO A 477 -26.59 0.60 32.25
C PRO A 477 -25.18 0.82 32.80
N THR A 478 -24.38 -0.24 32.94
CA THR A 478 -23.03 -0.15 33.51
C THR A 478 -21.94 -0.35 32.45
N PHE A 479 -20.70 0.02 32.82
CA PHE A 479 -19.52 -0.24 31.99
C PHE A 479 -19.31 -1.75 31.77
N GLY A 480 -19.49 -2.56 32.83
CA GLY A 480 -19.34 -4.01 32.74
C GLY A 480 -20.39 -4.66 31.83
N ASP A 481 -21.63 -4.16 31.83
CA ASP A 481 -22.66 -4.69 30.91
C ASP A 481 -22.29 -4.42 29.45
N ARG A 482 -21.77 -3.22 29.15
CA ARG A 482 -21.29 -2.84 27.81
C ARG A 482 -20.06 -3.66 27.39
N GLU A 483 -19.13 -3.88 28.32
CA GLU A 483 -17.97 -4.75 28.09
C GLU A 483 -18.43 -6.17 27.72
N GLN A 484 -19.31 -6.77 28.52
CA GLN A 484 -19.85 -8.11 28.24
C GLN A 484 -20.59 -8.18 26.90
N HIS A 485 -21.30 -7.11 26.52
CA HIS A 485 -21.95 -7.04 25.21
C HIS A 485 -20.94 -7.10 24.06
N VAL A 486 -19.85 -6.33 24.12
CA VAL A 486 -18.78 -6.37 23.11
C VAL A 486 -18.11 -7.75 23.10
N LEU A 487 -17.79 -8.29 24.28
CA LEU A 487 -17.16 -9.60 24.41
C LEU A 487 -18.01 -10.75 23.89
N ALA A 488 -19.34 -10.67 23.98
CA ALA A 488 -20.21 -11.68 23.39
C ALA A 488 -20.03 -11.78 21.86
N SER A 489 -19.77 -10.66 21.18
CA SER A 489 -19.43 -10.65 19.76
C SER A 489 -18.06 -11.27 19.49
N VAL A 490 -17.06 -10.94 20.33
CA VAL A 490 -15.72 -11.55 20.28
C VAL A 490 -15.80 -13.08 20.44
N GLU A 491 -16.58 -13.56 21.40
CA GLU A 491 -16.79 -14.98 21.66
C GLU A 491 -17.33 -15.76 20.46
N ASN A 492 -18.29 -15.18 19.74
CA ASN A 492 -18.83 -15.79 18.54
C ASN A 492 -17.78 -15.89 17.43
N VAL A 493 -16.95 -14.85 17.28
CA VAL A 493 -15.86 -14.83 16.31
C VAL A 493 -14.77 -15.84 16.67
N LEU A 494 -14.37 -15.91 17.94
CA LEU A 494 -13.37 -16.88 18.40
C LEU A 494 -13.81 -18.33 18.15
N LYS A 495 -15.09 -18.64 18.38
CA LYS A 495 -15.66 -19.96 18.04
C LYS A 495 -15.62 -20.23 16.53
N ALA A 496 -16.02 -19.27 15.70
CA ALA A 496 -15.96 -19.42 14.25
C ALA A 496 -14.51 -19.62 13.75
N ILE A 497 -13.54 -18.92 14.35
CA ILE A 497 -12.11 -19.14 14.09
C ILE A 497 -11.69 -20.55 14.55
N GLY A 498 -12.17 -21.02 15.71
CA GLY A 498 -11.91 -22.37 16.21
C GLY A 498 -12.47 -23.47 15.31
N ASP A 499 -13.65 -23.27 14.72
CA ASP A 499 -14.26 -24.20 13.78
C ASP A 499 -13.45 -24.32 12.47
N GLU A 500 -12.81 -23.23 12.04
CA GLU A 500 -12.03 -23.17 10.79
C GLU A 500 -10.55 -23.55 10.98
N LEU A 501 -9.89 -23.00 12.00
CA LEU A 501 -8.46 -23.15 12.27
C LEU A 501 -8.15 -24.23 13.32
N GLY A 502 -9.16 -24.74 14.00
CA GLY A 502 -9.05 -25.72 15.06
C GLY A 502 -9.02 -25.10 16.48
N PRO A 503 -9.25 -25.92 17.53
CA PRO A 503 -9.41 -25.44 18.91
C PRO A 503 -8.19 -24.74 19.50
N ALA A 504 -6.98 -25.01 18.97
CA ALA A 504 -5.75 -24.36 19.40
C ALA A 504 -5.78 -22.86 19.08
N ALA A 505 -6.18 -22.48 17.87
CA ALA A 505 -6.28 -21.08 17.44
C ALA A 505 -7.25 -20.29 18.34
N GLU A 506 -8.44 -20.87 18.59
CA GLU A 506 -9.43 -20.28 19.50
C GLU A 506 -8.84 -20.05 20.89
N ARG A 507 -8.20 -21.08 21.47
CA ARG A 507 -7.66 -21.03 22.83
C ARG A 507 -6.58 -19.96 22.98
N VAL A 508 -5.65 -19.88 22.03
CA VAL A 508 -4.54 -18.91 22.07
C VAL A 508 -5.09 -17.49 22.00
N LEU A 509 -5.96 -17.21 21.01
CA LEU A 509 -6.56 -15.88 20.84
C LEU A 509 -7.41 -15.49 22.06
N ARG A 510 -8.24 -16.41 22.57
CA ARG A 510 -9.06 -16.20 23.77
C ARG A 510 -8.21 -15.82 24.98
N ARG A 511 -7.19 -16.64 25.28
CA ARG A 511 -6.26 -16.38 26.39
C ARG A 511 -5.61 -15.01 26.27
N ARG A 512 -5.22 -14.63 25.04
CA ARG A 512 -4.61 -13.32 24.81
C ARG A 512 -5.59 -12.17 24.99
N ILE A 513 -6.79 -12.26 24.43
CA ILE A 513 -7.81 -11.20 24.53
C ILE A 513 -8.28 -11.04 25.97
N ASP A 514 -8.26 -12.10 26.80
CA ASP A 514 -8.60 -12.00 28.22
C ASP A 514 -7.66 -11.08 29.01
N VAL A 515 -6.40 -10.96 28.59
CA VAL A 515 -5.38 -10.13 29.27
C VAL A 515 -5.06 -8.82 28.55
N ALA A 516 -5.17 -8.79 27.22
CA ALA A 516 -4.72 -7.68 26.38
C ALA A 516 -5.88 -6.99 25.64
N ARG A 517 -6.96 -6.68 26.37
CA ARG A 517 -8.12 -5.94 25.85
C ARG A 517 -8.36 -4.64 26.59
N PHE A 518 -8.73 -3.60 25.85
CA PHE A 518 -8.94 -2.26 26.40
C PHE A 518 -10.16 -1.60 25.76
N PHE A 519 -10.91 -0.82 26.54
CA PHE A 519 -12.15 -0.17 26.09
C PHE A 519 -12.07 1.34 26.29
N VAL A 520 -12.06 2.10 25.19
CA VAL A 520 -11.87 3.55 25.21
C VAL A 520 -13.01 4.26 24.47
N GLY A 521 -13.47 5.38 25.03
CA GLY A 521 -14.55 6.19 24.48
C GLY A 521 -14.28 7.67 24.65
N GLY A 522 -14.82 8.50 23.76
CA GLY A 522 -14.60 9.95 23.77
C GLY A 522 -13.15 10.38 23.48
N ILE A 523 -12.36 9.53 22.83
CA ILE A 523 -10.94 9.79 22.53
C ILE A 523 -10.70 10.75 21.35
N HIS A 524 -11.78 11.26 20.72
CA HIS A 524 -11.68 12.31 19.71
C HIS A 524 -11.44 13.70 20.33
N GLU A 525 -11.75 13.87 21.62
CA GLU A 525 -11.47 15.08 22.40
C GLU A 525 -10.23 14.87 23.32
N PRO A 526 -9.62 15.95 23.84
CA PRO A 526 -8.65 15.85 24.93
C PRO A 526 -9.27 15.17 26.17
N LEU A 527 -8.63 14.10 26.64
CA LEU A 527 -9.14 13.33 27.78
C LEU A 527 -9.05 14.13 29.08
N ASN A 528 -10.19 14.25 29.77
CA ASN A 528 -10.30 14.97 31.03
C ASN A 528 -10.48 14.00 32.21
N SER A 529 -9.46 13.89 33.07
CA SER A 529 -9.46 13.04 34.27
C SER A 529 -10.54 13.39 35.30
N LYS A 530 -11.14 14.59 35.22
CA LYS A 530 -12.26 14.98 36.10
C LYS A 530 -13.61 14.44 35.61
N LYS A 531 -13.74 14.13 34.31
CA LYS A 531 -14.94 13.48 33.75
C LYS A 531 -14.81 11.96 33.95
N ARG A 532 -15.86 11.30 34.44
CA ARG A 532 -15.84 9.83 34.67
C ARG A 532 -15.47 9.02 33.42
N THR A 533 -15.96 9.43 32.25
CA THR A 533 -15.60 8.78 30.97
C THR A 533 -14.13 8.99 30.61
N GLY A 534 -13.62 10.21 30.77
CA GLY A 534 -12.21 10.54 30.51
C GLY A 534 -11.26 9.81 31.46
N ALA A 535 -11.57 9.81 32.77
CA ALA A 535 -10.79 9.06 33.77
C ALA A 535 -10.66 7.57 33.44
N ARG A 536 -11.75 6.94 32.97
CA ARG A 536 -11.74 5.53 32.56
C ARG A 536 -10.95 5.29 31.28
N ALA A 537 -11.08 6.17 30.28
CA ALA A 537 -10.30 6.05 29.06
C ALA A 537 -8.80 6.19 29.36
N ILE A 538 -8.42 7.11 30.24
CA ILE A 538 -7.04 7.27 30.73
C ILE A 538 -6.57 5.98 31.42
N GLU A 539 -7.33 5.44 32.38
CA GLU A 539 -6.99 4.18 33.07
C GLU A 539 -6.75 3.02 32.09
N GLN A 540 -7.59 2.90 31.06
CA GLN A 540 -7.47 1.86 30.03
C GLN A 540 -6.26 2.08 29.11
N LEU A 541 -5.94 3.33 28.77
CA LEU A 541 -4.76 3.67 27.97
C LEU A 541 -3.46 3.52 28.78
N GLU A 542 -3.45 3.86 30.07
CA GLU A 542 -2.31 3.61 30.96
C GLU A 542 -2.03 2.12 31.07
N ALA A 543 -3.06 1.29 31.27
CA ALA A 543 -2.91 -0.17 31.30
C ALA A 543 -2.41 -0.74 29.96
N LEU A 544 -2.86 -0.19 28.83
CA LEU A 544 -2.34 -0.54 27.51
C LEU A 544 -0.86 -0.21 27.38
N LEU A 545 -0.47 1.03 27.74
CA LEU A 545 0.91 1.49 27.62
C LEU A 545 1.85 0.70 28.53
N ASP A 546 1.42 0.35 29.75
CA ASP A 546 2.19 -0.49 30.66
C ASP A 546 2.43 -1.89 30.08
N LEU A 547 1.38 -2.50 29.52
CA LEU A 547 1.50 -3.83 28.89
C LEU A 547 2.37 -3.80 27.63
N LEU A 548 2.28 -2.75 26.82
CA LEU A 548 3.14 -2.56 25.65
C LEU A 548 4.61 -2.35 26.03
N ALA A 549 4.88 -1.65 27.14
CA ALA A 549 6.24 -1.44 27.64
C ALA A 549 6.87 -2.72 28.21
N HIS A 550 6.04 -3.65 28.73
CA HIS A 550 6.48 -4.87 29.40
C HIS A 550 5.89 -6.14 28.77
N PRO A 551 6.24 -6.47 27.50
CA PRO A 551 5.72 -7.67 26.86
C PRO A 551 6.13 -8.93 27.63
N GLU A 552 5.18 -9.86 27.79
CA GLU A 552 5.37 -11.12 28.49
C GLU A 552 6.52 -11.93 27.85
N ARG A 553 7.38 -12.53 28.68
CA ARG A 553 8.46 -13.40 28.20
C ARG A 553 7.85 -14.60 27.48
N ALA A 554 8.45 -14.98 26.34
CA ALA A 554 8.07 -16.19 25.61
C ALA A 554 7.94 -17.39 26.55
N ALA A 555 6.83 -18.12 26.44
CA ALA A 555 6.60 -19.33 27.21
C ALA A 555 7.71 -20.36 26.90
N ASP A 556 8.12 -21.11 27.93
CA ASP A 556 9.14 -22.15 27.77
C ASP A 556 8.61 -23.25 26.85
N THR A 557 9.41 -23.62 25.85
CA THR A 557 9.08 -24.67 24.87
C THR A 557 9.42 -26.06 25.41
N GLY A 558 10.08 -26.15 26.56
CA GLY A 558 10.46 -27.42 27.17
C GLY A 558 11.45 -28.23 26.31
N PRO A 559 11.74 -29.49 26.67
CA PRO A 559 12.70 -30.32 25.95
C PRO A 559 12.09 -31.13 24.80
N SER A 560 10.76 -31.28 24.73
CA SER A 560 10.10 -32.12 23.73
C SER A 560 10.09 -31.48 22.35
N ARG A 561 10.22 -32.27 21.27
CA ARG A 561 10.25 -31.76 19.89
C ARG A 561 9.28 -32.50 18.97
N PRO A 562 8.50 -31.78 18.14
CA PRO A 562 7.49 -32.40 17.30
C PRO A 562 8.12 -33.17 16.14
N VAL A 563 7.49 -34.27 15.78
CA VAL A 563 7.81 -35.05 14.58
C VAL A 563 6.61 -35.04 13.65
N PHE A 564 6.85 -34.70 12.40
CA PHE A 564 5.85 -34.48 11.38
C PHE A 564 6.02 -35.45 10.21
N ASN A 565 4.92 -35.76 9.53
CA ASN A 565 4.93 -36.57 8.32
C ASN A 565 5.10 -35.71 7.07
N ARG A 566 6.10 -36.03 6.24
CA ARG A 566 6.34 -35.36 4.96
C ARG A 566 5.19 -35.52 3.96
N MET A 567 4.45 -36.62 4.01
CA MET A 567 3.24 -36.82 3.19
C MET A 567 2.14 -35.81 3.54
N ASN A 568 1.95 -35.51 4.83
CA ASN A 568 0.94 -34.53 5.25
C ASN A 568 1.27 -33.13 4.73
N LEU A 569 2.56 -32.76 4.70
CA LEU A 569 2.99 -31.52 4.08
C LEU A 569 2.68 -31.50 2.57
N SER A 570 2.89 -32.61 1.87
CA SER A 570 2.56 -32.69 0.44
C SER A 570 1.07 -32.48 0.15
N LEU A 571 0.20 -33.01 1.01
CA LEU A 571 -1.25 -32.80 0.92
C LEU A 571 -1.63 -31.36 1.24
N ALA A 572 -1.02 -30.75 2.26
CA ALA A 572 -1.23 -29.35 2.63
C ALA A 572 -0.88 -28.38 1.49
N VAL A 573 0.27 -28.58 0.84
CA VAL A 573 0.69 -27.75 -0.31
C VAL A 573 -0.25 -27.93 -1.50
N MET A 574 -0.69 -29.16 -1.77
CA MET A 574 -1.64 -29.44 -2.84
C MET A 574 -2.99 -28.74 -2.62
N GLU A 575 -3.53 -28.82 -1.40
CA GLU A 575 -4.80 -28.18 -1.07
C GLU A 575 -4.71 -26.65 -1.11
N ALA A 576 -3.59 -26.08 -0.66
CA ALA A 576 -3.33 -24.64 -0.74
C ALA A 576 -3.33 -24.15 -2.19
N ALA A 577 -2.57 -24.81 -3.06
CA ALA A 577 -2.50 -24.46 -4.48
C ALA A 577 -3.88 -24.61 -5.16
N LYS A 578 -4.60 -25.70 -4.88
CA LYS A 578 -5.94 -25.93 -5.43
C LYS A 578 -6.92 -24.83 -5.04
N THR A 579 -6.96 -24.46 -3.75
CA THR A 579 -7.85 -23.40 -3.25
C THR A 579 -7.53 -22.04 -3.87
N PHE A 580 -6.23 -21.72 -3.99
CA PHE A 580 -5.76 -20.52 -4.68
C PHE A 580 -6.24 -20.48 -6.15
N HIS A 581 -6.02 -21.57 -6.90
CA HIS A 581 -6.43 -21.68 -8.30
C HIS A 581 -7.96 -21.58 -8.46
N THR A 582 -8.75 -22.24 -7.62
CA THR A 582 -10.23 -22.15 -7.69
C THR A 582 -10.74 -20.72 -7.49
N LYS A 583 -10.14 -19.95 -6.57
CA LYS A 583 -10.49 -18.54 -6.38
C LYS A 583 -10.09 -17.71 -7.61
N TRP A 584 -8.84 -17.80 -8.04
CA TRP A 584 -8.29 -16.93 -9.07
C TRP A 584 -8.80 -17.23 -10.48
N ARG A 585 -9.10 -18.50 -10.81
CA ARG A 585 -9.78 -18.84 -12.07
C ARG A 585 -11.20 -18.28 -12.12
N GLY A 586 -11.87 -18.16 -10.97
CA GLY A 586 -13.14 -17.44 -10.81
C GLY A 586 -13.01 -15.94 -11.08
N LEU A 587 -12.08 -15.27 -10.38
CA LEU A 587 -11.82 -13.83 -10.55
C LEU A 587 -11.41 -13.46 -11.98
N LEU A 588 -10.64 -14.33 -12.65
CA LEU A 588 -10.24 -14.16 -14.05
C LEU A 588 -11.37 -14.50 -15.05
N GLY A 589 -12.51 -15.02 -14.59
CA GLY A 589 -13.63 -15.42 -15.43
C GLY A 589 -13.35 -16.65 -16.31
N LEU A 590 -12.36 -17.46 -15.97
CA LEU A 590 -12.03 -18.71 -16.66
C LEU A 590 -12.96 -19.85 -16.24
N ASP A 591 -13.36 -19.85 -14.97
CA ASP A 591 -14.33 -20.79 -14.40
C ASP A 591 -15.45 -20.00 -13.70
N TYR A 592 -16.65 -20.59 -13.63
CA TYR A 592 -17.73 -20.00 -12.83
C TYR A 592 -17.49 -20.28 -11.33
N ASN A 593 -17.35 -19.21 -10.54
CA ASN A 593 -17.24 -19.29 -9.09
C ASN A 593 -18.09 -18.19 -8.42
N PRO A 594 -19.18 -18.53 -7.72
CA PRO A 594 -20.05 -17.53 -7.09
C PRO A 594 -19.38 -16.80 -5.91
N ASP A 595 -18.42 -17.45 -5.24
CA ASP A 595 -17.68 -16.88 -4.10
C ASP A 595 -16.52 -15.96 -4.56
N ALA A 596 -16.12 -16.09 -5.83
CA ALA A 596 -15.09 -15.29 -6.48
C ALA A 596 -15.52 -14.95 -7.92
N PRO A 597 -16.50 -14.03 -8.09
CA PRO A 597 -17.06 -13.70 -9.40
C PRO A 597 -16.01 -13.00 -10.29
N LYS A 598 -16.20 -13.09 -11.62
CA LYS A 598 -15.36 -12.43 -12.62
C LYS A 598 -15.17 -10.95 -12.29
N GLU A 599 -13.92 -10.51 -12.23
CA GLU A 599 -13.52 -9.12 -12.02
C GLU A 599 -13.49 -8.35 -13.34
N HIS A 600 -13.65 -7.02 -13.26
CA HIS A 600 -13.61 -6.16 -14.44
C HIS A 600 -12.21 -6.14 -15.07
N TRP A 601 -12.13 -6.20 -16.40
CA TRP A 601 -10.86 -6.36 -17.13
C TRP A 601 -9.85 -5.24 -16.86
N THR A 602 -10.33 -4.00 -16.65
CA THR A 602 -9.46 -2.85 -16.32
C THR A 602 -8.70 -3.07 -15.02
N ARG A 603 -9.33 -3.71 -14.02
CA ARG A 603 -8.71 -4.03 -12.72
C ARG A 603 -7.67 -5.14 -12.88
N VAL A 604 -7.96 -6.16 -13.68
CA VAL A 604 -7.00 -7.23 -14.00
C VAL A 604 -5.79 -6.67 -14.76
N LYS A 605 -6.02 -5.80 -15.76
CA LYS A 605 -4.95 -5.11 -16.51
C LYS A 605 -4.10 -4.22 -15.59
N ALA A 606 -4.73 -3.50 -14.67
CA ALA A 606 -4.06 -2.66 -13.67
C ALA A 606 -3.20 -3.49 -12.68
N LEU A 607 -3.67 -4.67 -12.27
CA LEU A 607 -2.88 -5.65 -11.51
C LEU A 607 -1.68 -6.15 -12.32
N SER A 608 -1.91 -6.61 -13.56
CA SER A 608 -0.84 -7.14 -14.43
C SER A 608 0.27 -6.11 -14.66
N ARG A 609 -0.10 -4.82 -14.84
CA ARG A 609 0.87 -3.73 -14.98
C ARG A 609 1.77 -3.57 -13.76
N ARG A 610 1.19 -3.56 -12.56
CA ARG A 610 1.93 -3.35 -11.30
C ARG A 610 2.94 -4.46 -11.05
N LEU A 611 2.54 -5.71 -11.30
CA LEU A 611 3.43 -6.87 -11.21
C LEU A 611 4.46 -6.90 -12.35
N ALA A 612 4.10 -6.47 -13.55
CA ALA A 612 5.01 -6.36 -14.70
C ALA A 612 6.11 -5.30 -14.50
N GLU A 613 5.76 -4.15 -13.92
CA GLU A 613 6.69 -3.07 -13.58
C GLU A 613 7.41 -3.31 -12.25
N GLY A 614 6.85 -4.17 -11.40
CA GLY A 614 7.43 -4.55 -10.11
C GLY A 614 7.24 -3.51 -9.01
N TRP A 615 6.26 -2.60 -9.13
CA TRP A 615 5.99 -1.58 -8.10
C TRP A 615 5.18 -2.10 -6.92
N SER A 616 4.29 -3.05 -7.17
CA SER A 616 3.36 -3.62 -6.19
C SER A 616 3.05 -5.06 -6.56
N ASP A 617 2.67 -5.86 -5.57
CA ASP A 617 2.18 -7.22 -5.75
C ASP A 617 0.65 -7.36 -5.64
N GLU A 618 -0.05 -6.23 -5.48
CA GLU A 618 -1.50 -6.14 -5.38
C GLU A 618 -2.10 -4.91 -6.08
N TYR A 619 -3.40 -4.98 -6.34
CA TYR A 619 -4.24 -3.87 -6.80
C TYR A 619 -5.63 -3.94 -6.15
N ASP A 620 -5.92 -3.01 -5.24
CA ASP A 620 -7.20 -2.96 -4.51
C ASP A 620 -7.49 -4.28 -3.76
N ASN A 621 -8.53 -5.03 -4.14
CA ASN A 621 -8.86 -6.35 -3.56
C ASN A 621 -8.15 -7.52 -4.25
N LEU A 622 -7.41 -7.27 -5.35
CA LEU A 622 -6.71 -8.28 -6.12
C LEU A 622 -5.30 -8.49 -5.57
N LYS A 623 -5.12 -9.55 -4.79
CA LYS A 623 -3.89 -9.80 -4.01
C LYS A 623 -3.33 -11.21 -4.23
N PRO A 624 -2.83 -11.56 -5.42
CA PRO A 624 -2.49 -12.94 -5.76
C PRO A 624 -1.36 -13.51 -4.88
N VAL A 625 -0.33 -12.71 -4.61
CA VAL A 625 0.79 -13.11 -3.75
C VAL A 625 0.31 -13.33 -2.32
N ALA A 626 -0.52 -12.41 -1.80
CA ALA A 626 -1.05 -12.52 -0.44
C ALA A 626 -2.02 -13.69 -0.27
N ASP A 627 -2.89 -13.92 -1.24
CA ASP A 627 -3.83 -15.04 -1.24
C ASP A 627 -3.08 -16.37 -1.23
N MET A 628 -2.11 -16.57 -2.11
CA MET A 628 -1.34 -17.82 -2.13
C MET A 628 -0.55 -18.01 -0.84
N ARG A 629 0.07 -16.93 -0.33
CA ARG A 629 0.77 -16.96 0.96
C ARG A 629 -0.17 -17.41 2.08
N TYR A 630 -1.35 -16.80 2.19
CA TYR A 630 -2.32 -17.14 3.22
C TYR A 630 -2.79 -18.59 3.09
N GLN A 631 -3.08 -19.08 1.87
CA GLN A 631 -3.48 -20.47 1.67
C GLN A 631 -2.38 -21.46 2.09
N LEU A 632 -1.12 -21.18 1.74
CA LEU A 632 0.01 -22.00 2.18
C LEU A 632 0.18 -21.96 3.69
N GLN A 633 0.18 -20.77 4.28
CA GLN A 633 0.30 -20.60 5.73
C GLN A 633 -0.80 -21.33 6.47
N LEU A 634 -2.05 -21.21 6.02
CA LEU A 634 -3.21 -21.88 6.60
C LEU A 634 -3.04 -23.41 6.59
N GLN A 635 -2.75 -23.99 5.43
CA GLN A 635 -2.65 -25.45 5.31
C GLN A 635 -1.44 -26.00 6.05
N VAL A 636 -0.31 -25.28 6.03
CA VAL A 636 0.88 -25.66 6.81
C VAL A 636 0.62 -25.53 8.30
N TYR A 637 -0.01 -24.44 8.75
CA TYR A 637 -0.43 -24.26 10.15
C TYR A 637 -1.31 -25.43 10.62
N LEU A 638 -2.36 -25.78 9.87
CA LEU A 638 -3.24 -26.91 10.21
C LEU A 638 -2.49 -28.25 10.33
N MET A 639 -1.45 -28.44 9.52
CA MET A 639 -0.56 -29.60 9.58
C MET A 639 0.35 -29.54 10.82
N LEU A 640 0.94 -28.39 11.12
CA LEU A 640 1.79 -28.18 12.31
C LEU A 640 1.03 -28.39 13.61
N GLN A 641 -0.27 -28.07 13.65
CA GLN A 641 -1.14 -28.32 14.81
C GLN A 641 -1.37 -29.82 15.09
N ARG A 642 -0.91 -30.73 14.22
CA ARG A 642 -1.08 -32.18 14.35
C ARG A 642 0.24 -32.93 14.15
N PRO A 643 1.23 -32.80 15.06
CA PRO A 643 2.41 -33.65 15.05
C PRO A 643 2.01 -35.13 15.12
N GLU A 644 2.73 -36.01 14.43
CA GLU A 644 2.49 -37.45 14.53
C GLU A 644 2.87 -37.99 15.92
N ARG A 645 3.96 -37.44 16.47
CA ARG A 645 4.48 -37.77 17.79
C ARG A 645 5.38 -36.66 18.31
N TRP A 646 5.68 -36.72 19.59
CA TRP A 646 6.69 -35.88 20.24
C TRP A 646 7.91 -36.74 20.61
N SER A 647 9.09 -36.26 20.25
CA SER A 647 10.34 -36.76 20.78
C SER A 647 10.64 -36.09 22.13
N GLY A 648 11.30 -36.78 23.06
CA GLY A 648 11.61 -36.23 24.39
C GLY A 648 10.52 -36.41 25.45
N GLY A 649 9.38 -37.02 25.11
CA GLY A 649 8.23 -37.23 26.00
C GLY A 649 7.05 -36.33 25.63
N GLU A 650 5.87 -36.59 26.18
CA GLU A 650 4.66 -35.81 25.90
C GLU A 650 4.74 -34.44 26.59
N PRO A 651 4.77 -33.32 25.85
CA PRO A 651 4.79 -31.99 26.45
C PRO A 651 3.45 -31.63 27.09
N SER A 652 3.49 -30.70 28.04
CA SER A 652 2.28 -30.05 28.56
C SER A 652 1.57 -29.24 27.48
N ASP A 653 0.30 -28.91 27.69
CA ASP A 653 -0.48 -28.14 26.72
C ASP A 653 0.10 -26.73 26.48
N ASP A 654 0.72 -26.11 27.49
CA ASP A 654 1.40 -24.83 27.37
C ASP A 654 2.71 -24.94 26.55
N GLU A 655 3.54 -25.96 26.81
CA GLU A 655 4.78 -26.21 26.05
C GLU A 655 4.48 -26.55 24.58
N LYS A 656 3.41 -27.32 24.33
CA LYS A 656 2.92 -27.63 22.97
C LYS A 656 2.60 -26.36 22.21
N LEU A 657 1.76 -25.52 22.81
CA LEU A 657 1.29 -24.28 22.22
C LEU A 657 2.47 -23.35 21.94
N ALA A 658 3.35 -23.13 22.91
CA ALA A 658 4.54 -22.31 22.75
C ALA A 658 5.46 -22.80 21.60
N THR A 659 5.70 -24.12 21.54
CA THR A 659 6.55 -24.72 20.50
C THR A 659 5.94 -24.59 19.11
N LEU A 660 4.64 -24.88 18.97
CA LEU A 660 3.96 -24.85 17.68
C LEU A 660 3.73 -23.44 17.15
N ASP A 661 3.47 -22.47 18.03
CA ASP A 661 3.36 -21.06 17.66
C ASP A 661 4.71 -20.50 17.18
N ALA A 662 5.79 -20.77 17.91
CA ALA A 662 7.13 -20.36 17.51
C ALA A 662 7.55 -20.99 16.16
N LEU A 663 7.21 -22.26 15.96
CA LEU A 663 7.45 -22.95 14.70
C LEU A 663 6.61 -22.36 13.55
N SER A 664 5.32 -22.09 13.80
CA SER A 664 4.41 -21.48 12.81
C SER A 664 4.86 -20.07 12.41
N ASN A 665 5.38 -19.30 13.36
CA ASN A 665 5.99 -18.00 13.11
C ASN A 665 7.22 -18.11 12.20
N ALA A 666 8.18 -18.98 12.55
CA ALA A 666 9.39 -19.16 11.77
C ALA A 666 9.12 -19.70 10.36
N VAL A 667 8.20 -20.66 10.22
CA VAL A 667 7.77 -21.18 8.90
C VAL A 667 7.10 -20.08 8.09
N THR A 668 6.23 -19.29 8.71
CA THR A 668 5.56 -18.16 8.07
C THR A 668 6.56 -17.20 7.43
N ASN A 669 7.66 -16.86 8.13
CA ASN A 669 8.71 -15.98 7.61
C ASN A 669 9.33 -16.50 6.32
N ARG A 670 9.62 -17.80 6.25
CA ARG A 670 10.15 -18.43 5.03
C ARG A 670 9.12 -18.44 3.89
N LEU A 671 7.85 -18.65 4.21
CA LEU A 671 6.78 -18.70 3.20
C LEU A 671 6.49 -17.34 2.57
N VAL A 672 6.60 -16.23 3.32
CA VAL A 672 6.41 -14.86 2.80
C VAL A 672 7.36 -14.58 1.63
N GLU A 673 8.66 -14.81 1.84
CA GLU A 673 9.67 -14.59 0.82
C GLU A 673 9.52 -15.55 -0.36
N LEU A 674 9.18 -16.81 -0.09
CA LEU A 674 8.98 -17.82 -1.12
C LEU A 674 7.83 -17.45 -2.08
N THR A 675 6.67 -17.05 -1.56
CA THR A 675 5.53 -16.71 -2.42
C THR A 675 5.75 -15.43 -3.21
N LYS A 676 6.39 -14.42 -2.61
CA LYS A 676 6.78 -13.19 -3.32
C LYS A 676 7.68 -13.54 -4.51
N ARG A 677 8.78 -14.27 -4.27
CA ARG A 677 9.70 -14.70 -5.34
C ARG A 677 8.99 -15.46 -6.47
N ARG A 678 8.12 -16.40 -6.10
CA ARG A 678 7.47 -17.32 -7.04
C ARG A 678 6.37 -16.69 -7.89
N LEU A 679 5.55 -15.80 -7.31
CA LEU A 679 4.37 -15.23 -7.99
C LEU A 679 4.58 -13.78 -8.48
N ARG A 680 5.68 -13.14 -8.11
CA ARG A 680 6.06 -11.81 -8.61
C ARG A 680 7.32 -11.87 -9.46
N ASP A 681 8.44 -12.31 -8.89
CA ASP A 681 9.75 -12.10 -9.51
C ASP A 681 10.06 -13.11 -10.64
N GLU A 682 9.88 -14.41 -10.37
CA GLU A 682 10.21 -15.48 -11.33
C GLU A 682 9.25 -15.53 -12.54
N VAL A 683 8.02 -15.07 -12.35
CA VAL A 683 6.95 -15.09 -13.36
C VAL A 683 6.65 -13.70 -13.95
N ARG A 684 7.54 -12.73 -13.71
CA ARG A 684 7.39 -11.35 -14.18
C ARG A 684 7.17 -11.23 -15.69
N ALA A 685 7.81 -12.11 -16.47
CA ALA A 685 7.62 -12.16 -17.91
C ALA A 685 6.16 -12.49 -18.30
N GLY A 686 5.50 -13.41 -17.59
CA GLY A 686 4.08 -13.72 -17.81
C GLY A 686 3.18 -12.54 -17.45
N TRP A 687 3.50 -11.79 -16.39
CA TRP A 687 2.78 -10.55 -16.06
C TRP A 687 2.93 -9.48 -17.15
N GLN A 688 4.14 -9.32 -17.71
CA GLN A 688 4.39 -8.43 -18.84
C GLN A 688 3.58 -8.87 -20.05
N GLU A 689 3.62 -10.15 -20.43
CA GLU A 689 2.88 -10.69 -21.56
C GLU A 689 1.36 -10.49 -21.41
N ALA A 690 0.82 -10.72 -20.21
CA ALA A 690 -0.59 -10.48 -19.91
C ALA A 690 -0.99 -8.99 -20.07
N TYR A 691 -0.14 -8.08 -19.58
CA TYR A 691 -0.39 -6.64 -19.71
C TYR A 691 -0.37 -6.16 -21.18
N LEU A 692 0.48 -6.78 -22.01
CA LEU A 692 0.64 -6.42 -23.42
C LEU A 692 -0.53 -6.83 -24.32
N GLN A 693 -1.46 -7.65 -23.85
CA GLN A 693 -2.62 -8.09 -24.63
C GLN A 693 -3.55 -6.91 -24.97
N LYS A 694 -3.95 -6.82 -26.24
CA LYS A 694 -4.83 -5.77 -26.80
C LYS A 694 -5.73 -6.29 -27.92
N GLY A 695 -6.83 -5.59 -28.18
CA GLY A 695 -7.77 -5.89 -29.28
C GLY A 695 -8.83 -6.93 -28.94
N LYS A 696 -9.62 -7.34 -29.93
CA LYS A 696 -10.73 -8.29 -29.74
C LYS A 696 -10.23 -9.60 -29.14
N GLY A 697 -10.82 -10.02 -28.01
CA GLY A 697 -10.46 -11.24 -27.28
C GLY A 697 -9.35 -11.08 -26.24
N SER A 698 -8.71 -9.92 -26.15
CA SER A 698 -7.51 -9.73 -25.32
C SER A 698 -7.76 -9.91 -23.81
N THR A 699 -8.96 -9.59 -23.33
CA THR A 699 -9.38 -9.85 -21.94
C THR A 699 -9.29 -11.33 -21.58
N PHE A 700 -9.70 -12.21 -22.50
CA PHE A 700 -9.66 -13.64 -22.29
C PHE A 700 -8.25 -14.21 -22.45
N ASP A 701 -7.49 -13.73 -23.43
CA ASP A 701 -6.09 -14.13 -23.61
C ASP A 701 -5.22 -13.70 -22.42
N ARG A 702 -5.42 -12.48 -21.91
CA ARG A 702 -4.81 -11.98 -20.67
C ARG A 702 -5.12 -12.90 -19.49
N ALA A 703 -6.38 -13.27 -19.29
CA ALA A 703 -6.78 -14.19 -18.23
C ALA A 703 -6.08 -15.56 -18.37
N LYS A 704 -5.99 -16.11 -19.58
CA LYS A 704 -5.28 -17.37 -19.85
C LYS A 704 -3.79 -17.29 -19.58
N ILE A 705 -3.12 -16.21 -20.00
CA ILE A 705 -1.70 -16.00 -19.74
C ILE A 705 -1.45 -15.93 -18.24
N ILE A 706 -2.26 -15.18 -17.49
CA ILE A 706 -2.13 -15.12 -16.03
C ILE A 706 -2.32 -16.51 -15.42
N ALA A 707 -3.33 -17.28 -15.83
CA ALA A 707 -3.53 -18.62 -15.30
C ALA A 707 -2.35 -19.57 -15.62
N ASN A 708 -1.89 -19.59 -16.87
CA ASN A 708 -0.96 -20.61 -17.35
C ASN A 708 0.52 -20.22 -17.17
N GLU A 709 0.89 -18.98 -17.49
CA GLU A 709 2.29 -18.52 -17.47
C GLU A 709 2.69 -17.92 -16.12
N VAL A 710 1.72 -17.53 -15.29
CA VAL A 710 1.97 -17.01 -13.95
C VAL A 710 1.57 -18.04 -12.89
N TYR A 711 0.30 -18.41 -12.80
CA TYR A 711 -0.19 -19.22 -11.66
C TYR A 711 0.22 -20.69 -11.75
N ASP A 712 0.13 -21.32 -12.91
CA ASP A 712 0.58 -22.71 -13.09
C ASP A 712 2.11 -22.85 -12.98
N ARG A 713 2.89 -21.77 -13.14
CA ARG A 713 4.36 -21.80 -12.98
C ARG A 713 4.81 -21.42 -11.58
N GLY A 714 4.22 -20.37 -11.01
CA GLY A 714 4.57 -19.85 -9.69
C GLY A 714 3.97 -20.65 -8.54
N ALA A 715 2.73 -21.14 -8.70
CA ALA A 715 2.00 -21.92 -7.70
C ALA A 715 1.27 -23.12 -8.34
N PRO A 716 2.00 -24.05 -8.99
CA PRO A 716 1.38 -25.20 -9.64
C PRO A 716 0.64 -26.09 -8.64
N ILE A 717 -0.48 -26.68 -9.06
CA ILE A 717 -1.14 -27.76 -8.31
C ILE A 717 -0.29 -29.03 -8.47
N PRO A 718 0.31 -29.58 -7.39
CA PRO A 718 1.08 -30.82 -7.45
C PRO A 718 0.21 -31.99 -7.92
N THR A 719 0.75 -32.86 -8.78
CA THR A 719 0.07 -34.07 -9.26
C THR A 719 0.98 -35.30 -9.14
N VAL A 720 0.41 -36.50 -9.33
CA VAL A 720 1.16 -37.77 -9.29
C VAL A 720 2.25 -37.84 -10.37
N THR A 721 2.04 -37.18 -11.52
CA THR A 721 3.04 -37.01 -12.58
C THR A 721 3.53 -35.58 -12.61
N ALA A 722 4.36 -35.21 -11.64
CA ALA A 722 4.78 -33.83 -11.44
C ALA A 722 5.70 -33.31 -12.57
N SER A 723 5.35 -32.16 -13.16
CA SER A 723 6.22 -31.36 -14.02
C SER A 723 7.47 -30.86 -13.27
N PRO A 724 8.53 -30.40 -13.97
CA PRO A 724 9.69 -29.81 -13.30
C PRO A 724 9.33 -28.66 -12.34
N ASP A 725 8.39 -27.80 -12.73
CA ASP A 725 7.91 -26.68 -11.92
C ASP A 725 7.10 -27.15 -10.71
N GLN A 726 6.22 -28.16 -10.87
CA GLN A 726 5.51 -28.83 -9.77
C GLN A 726 6.49 -29.42 -8.74
N ASN A 727 7.50 -30.15 -9.22
CA ASN A 727 8.54 -30.71 -8.36
C ASN A 727 9.39 -29.63 -7.68
N ARG A 728 9.63 -28.50 -8.35
CA ARG A 728 10.39 -27.38 -7.78
C ARG A 728 9.56 -26.68 -6.70
N PHE A 729 8.28 -26.41 -6.93
CA PHE A 729 7.41 -25.75 -5.96
C PHE A 729 7.28 -26.57 -4.67
N MET A 730 7.00 -27.89 -4.81
CA MET A 730 6.97 -28.80 -3.68
C MET A 730 8.29 -28.87 -2.91
N ARG A 731 9.42 -28.92 -3.62
CA ARG A 731 10.74 -28.94 -2.98
C ARG A 731 11.07 -27.66 -2.25
N ASP A 732 10.75 -26.50 -2.80
CA ASP A 732 11.03 -25.22 -2.15
C ASP A 732 10.18 -25.05 -0.88
N VAL A 733 8.89 -25.39 -0.93
CA VAL A 733 8.02 -25.33 0.27
C VAL A 733 8.47 -26.35 1.31
N ALA A 734 8.79 -27.59 0.88
CA ALA A 734 9.28 -28.61 1.79
C ALA A 734 10.64 -28.25 2.40
N GLY A 735 11.55 -27.67 1.62
CA GLY A 735 12.83 -27.16 2.13
C GLY A 735 12.62 -26.08 3.18
N ALA A 736 11.77 -25.09 2.89
CA ALA A 736 11.44 -24.02 3.84
C ALA A 736 10.87 -24.54 5.17
N VAL A 737 10.00 -25.55 5.13
CA VAL A 737 9.42 -26.16 6.35
C VAL A 737 10.44 -27.06 7.06
N ASP A 738 11.17 -27.90 6.32
CA ASP A 738 12.14 -28.85 6.87
C ASP A 738 13.33 -28.15 7.55
N GLU A 739 13.83 -27.08 6.94
CA GLU A 739 14.87 -26.22 7.52
C GLU A 739 14.43 -25.67 8.89
N VAL A 740 13.23 -25.09 8.95
CA VAL A 740 12.70 -24.52 10.19
C VAL A 740 12.40 -25.60 11.23
N VAL A 741 11.78 -26.70 10.85
CA VAL A 741 11.52 -27.84 11.77
C VAL A 741 12.85 -28.36 12.35
N SER A 742 13.89 -28.45 11.53
CA SER A 742 15.23 -28.88 11.94
C SER A 742 15.93 -27.87 12.85
N GLU A 743 15.83 -26.55 12.56
CA GLU A 743 16.35 -25.46 13.41
C GLU A 743 15.75 -25.54 14.83
N PHE A 744 14.49 -25.92 14.95
CA PHE A 744 13.81 -26.12 16.23
C PHE A 744 14.11 -27.48 16.87
N GLY A 745 14.85 -28.38 16.21
CA GLY A 745 15.18 -29.72 16.70
C GLY A 745 14.06 -30.75 16.53
N GLY A 746 13.02 -30.43 15.75
CA GLY A 746 12.01 -31.37 15.29
C GLY A 746 12.48 -32.21 14.10
N ALA A 747 11.59 -33.04 13.56
CA ALA A 747 11.87 -33.84 12.37
C ALA A 747 10.68 -33.89 11.41
N LEU A 748 10.96 -33.87 10.11
CA LEU A 748 10.00 -34.11 9.04
C LEU A 748 10.35 -35.44 8.34
N GLU A 749 9.66 -36.51 8.71
CA GLU A 749 9.93 -37.91 8.30
C GLU A 749 9.17 -38.33 7.04
#